data_AF-T0L437-F1
#
_entry.id   AF-T0L437-F1
#
_cell.length_a   1.000
_cell.length_b   1.000
_cell.length_c   1.000
_cell.angle_alpha   90.00
_cell.angle_beta   90.00
_cell.angle_gamma   90.00
#
_symmetry.space_group_name_H-M   'P 1'
#
loop_
_entity.id
_entity.type
_entity.pdbx_description
1 polymer ?
#
loop_
_entity_poly.entity_id
_entity_poly.type
_entity_poly.pdbx_seq_one_letter_code
_entity_poly.pdbx_strand_id
1 'polypeptide(L)'
;MKNQKFGLTVDKQENFAEWYTQVITKGEILDYYDVKGCYILRPNGQFIWTAIKKWFNKEIEKIDVDECSFPMLIPKSHLEKEKIHINDFSPEVAWITKCGDEEPTSETVFYPSFSKWIKSHRDLPLKLNQWCNILRWELRGTMPLLRSKEINWQEGHTAFLTKEEADEEVLYVLNLYYMMYRDLLAVPVIKGLKTENEKFAGADYTTTVEGYIPESGRGIQAATSHSLGQNFSKIFDIKIQNEDNKNEFVYQNSWGMTTRSIGIAIMLHSDNKGLVIPPWVSKIQVVIVPCGITIKTTKNEKENLMNQINEIYNILVESKIRAYVDDRHNVTAGFKFNHWEIRGVPLRLELGLRDIKKKEICVFQRHNNSKKIIKYEQESFSKTIKKNLQEIHDDLFKKAYEVQQKNIKYVENFEEFSKFLNDKCLLMTPWCENTKCEEEIKTRSILYKDDNVVLSGAKSLCIPFEAKKLENKTCIICNGKCKRYTLFGRINEIIIAKIQNLLDFAIKTNSKTKYLYKKIYEEIKNKQIPIFSKTQIKNINNVGPKISKILISHVESVLNEKIADLDTLEKYSLLLDENTYNNIKNRITLNRLSISNIMEENDSDISLVTVKNVNNNTYGLLKALWIEDGISKHRIIYLAKNYSSNDFDLTTKFSEMDTKKYFLTLEGQNLSNKIFKNTSIIKVEDNEIILLIDSREIKNRSYRSFFQKFFESKSVKYETRVLEVGDFTWIKNDEICDYIVERKCGSDFVSSIVDGRLKEQKSRLIKTGILNIFYIIENLKQKDFKNISLDYGSFCLTSLKMNGFIVIETENINETGDILLKINSSIQNQKECATKMTYGSFIEKSNKNNSLNQKN
;
A
#
# COMPACT_ATOMS: atom_id res chain seq x y z
N MET A 1 -13.16 -40.22 -4.91
CA MET A 1 -13.47 -40.16 -6.36
C MET A 1 -12.23 -40.56 -7.15
N LYS A 2 -12.33 -41.30 -8.26
CA LYS A 2 -11.16 -41.57 -9.14
C LYS A 2 -10.77 -40.26 -9.84
N ASN A 3 -9.49 -39.89 -9.78
CA ASN A 3 -8.97 -38.63 -10.36
C ASN A 3 -9.19 -38.57 -11.88
N GLN A 4 -10.25 -37.88 -12.33
CA GLN A 4 -10.33 -37.39 -13.70
C GLN A 4 -9.30 -36.27 -13.87
N LYS A 5 -8.27 -36.50 -14.70
CA LYS A 5 -7.30 -35.46 -15.10
C LYS A 5 -7.93 -34.31 -15.91
N PHE A 6 -9.20 -34.42 -16.29
CA PHE A 6 -9.95 -33.49 -17.14
C PHE A 6 -11.22 -33.00 -16.42
N GLY A 7 -11.13 -31.84 -15.78
CA GLY A 7 -12.21 -31.22 -15.02
C GLY A 7 -11.70 -30.22 -13.98
N LEU A 8 -12.61 -29.57 -13.26
CA LEU A 8 -12.27 -28.86 -12.01
C LEU A 8 -12.06 -29.89 -10.89
N THR A 9 -11.17 -29.61 -9.93
CA THR A 9 -10.87 -30.53 -8.80
C THR A 9 -11.38 -30.03 -7.46
N VAL A 10 -12.11 -28.91 -7.44
CA VAL A 10 -12.56 -28.19 -6.25
C VAL A 10 -13.97 -27.67 -6.50
N ASP A 11 -14.84 -27.80 -5.49
CA ASP A 11 -16.21 -27.27 -5.53
C ASP A 11 -16.25 -25.76 -5.27
N LYS A 12 -17.12 -25.06 -6.01
CA LYS A 12 -17.37 -23.62 -5.93
C LYS A 12 -17.72 -23.14 -4.51
N GLN A 13 -18.44 -23.94 -3.73
CA GLN A 13 -18.86 -23.63 -2.37
C GLN A 13 -17.79 -23.98 -1.33
N GLU A 14 -17.01 -25.04 -1.54
CA GLU A 14 -15.96 -25.48 -0.62
C GLU A 14 -14.74 -24.55 -0.62
N ASN A 15 -14.23 -24.18 -1.81
CA ASN A 15 -13.10 -23.26 -1.94
C ASN A 15 -13.22 -22.44 -3.23
N PHE A 16 -14.03 -21.40 -3.14
CA PHE A 16 -14.35 -20.45 -4.20
C PHE A 16 -13.11 -19.82 -4.88
N ALA A 17 -12.03 -19.55 -4.16
CA ALA A 17 -10.83 -18.90 -4.71
C ALA A 17 -10.03 -19.85 -5.63
N GLU A 18 -9.85 -21.10 -5.22
CA GLU A 18 -9.21 -22.12 -6.04
C GLU A 18 -10.13 -22.54 -7.19
N TRP A 19 -11.43 -22.72 -6.95
CA TRP A 19 -12.43 -22.96 -8.01
C TRP A 19 -12.37 -21.89 -9.10
N TYR A 20 -12.39 -20.60 -8.74
CA TYR A 20 -12.32 -19.48 -9.69
C TYR A 20 -11.03 -19.53 -10.51
N THR A 21 -9.90 -19.78 -9.83
CA THR A 21 -8.58 -19.95 -10.45
C THR A 21 -8.57 -21.09 -11.47
N GLN A 22 -9.22 -22.23 -11.18
CA GLN A 22 -9.33 -23.33 -12.13
C GLN A 22 -10.29 -23.04 -13.28
N VAL A 23 -11.39 -22.31 -13.06
CA VAL A 23 -12.33 -21.93 -14.12
C VAL A 23 -11.67 -21.01 -15.16
N ILE A 24 -11.00 -19.94 -14.71
CA ILE A 24 -10.41 -18.94 -15.62
C ILE A 24 -9.22 -19.49 -16.41
N THR A 25 -8.44 -20.41 -15.84
CA THR A 25 -7.30 -21.06 -16.51
C THR A 25 -7.75 -22.20 -17.42
N LYS A 26 -8.54 -23.16 -16.93
CA LYS A 26 -9.00 -24.33 -17.72
C LYS A 26 -10.06 -23.96 -18.77
N GLY A 27 -10.79 -22.87 -18.57
CA GLY A 27 -11.64 -22.23 -19.59
C GLY A 27 -10.87 -21.37 -20.61
N GLU A 28 -9.56 -21.23 -20.45
CA GLU A 28 -8.65 -20.47 -21.33
C GLU A 28 -9.04 -18.98 -21.46
N ILE A 29 -9.53 -18.39 -20.37
CA ILE A 29 -9.82 -16.95 -20.27
C ILE A 29 -8.52 -16.17 -20.04
N LEU A 30 -7.67 -16.64 -19.13
CA LEU A 30 -6.36 -16.05 -18.86
C LEU A 30 -5.33 -17.10 -18.45
N ASP A 31 -4.05 -16.75 -18.60
CA ASP A 31 -2.93 -17.45 -17.98
C ASP A 31 -2.20 -16.53 -16.98
N TYR A 32 -1.53 -17.13 -16.00
CA TYR A 32 -0.65 -16.41 -15.09
C TYR A 32 0.61 -15.91 -15.83
N TYR A 33 1.06 -14.72 -15.46
CA TYR A 33 2.33 -14.16 -15.93
C TYR A 33 3.38 -14.16 -14.82
N ASP A 34 4.67 -14.12 -15.19
CA ASP A 34 5.78 -14.16 -14.23
C ASP A 34 5.81 -12.92 -13.31
N VAL A 35 5.29 -11.78 -13.78
CA VAL A 35 5.09 -10.60 -12.94
C VAL A 35 3.83 -10.77 -12.10
N LYS A 36 4.01 -11.02 -10.80
CA LYS A 36 2.90 -11.19 -9.84
C LYS A 36 1.94 -10.00 -9.84
N GLY A 37 0.69 -10.29 -10.20
CA GLY A 37 -0.41 -9.32 -10.29
C GLY A 37 -0.75 -8.92 -11.73
N CYS A 38 0.06 -9.29 -12.71
CA CYS A 38 -0.23 -9.19 -14.14
C CYS A 38 -0.67 -10.56 -14.68
N TYR A 39 -1.44 -10.56 -15.76
CA TYR A 39 -2.08 -11.76 -16.30
C TYR A 39 -2.17 -11.67 -17.84
N ILE A 40 -1.97 -12.79 -18.53
CA ILE A 40 -2.14 -12.86 -19.99
C ILE A 40 -3.61 -13.10 -20.28
N LEU A 41 -4.31 -12.10 -20.84
CA LEU A 41 -5.70 -12.27 -21.29
C LEU A 41 -5.71 -13.08 -22.60
N ARG A 42 -6.11 -14.35 -22.53
CA ARG A 42 -6.10 -15.30 -23.65
C ARG A 42 -7.21 -14.98 -24.66
N PRO A 43 -7.19 -15.56 -25.88
CA PRO A 43 -8.16 -15.24 -26.93
C PRO A 43 -9.65 -15.37 -26.56
N ASN A 44 -10.04 -16.22 -25.59
CA ASN A 44 -11.42 -16.27 -25.12
C ASN A 44 -11.75 -15.08 -24.21
N GLY A 45 -10.87 -14.74 -23.27
CA GLY A 45 -11.01 -13.56 -22.41
C GLY A 45 -10.95 -12.24 -23.19
N GLN A 46 -10.00 -12.13 -24.13
CA GLN A 46 -9.86 -10.97 -25.00
C GLN A 46 -11.09 -10.81 -25.91
N PHE A 47 -11.70 -11.90 -26.39
CA PHE A 47 -12.93 -11.81 -27.17
C PHE A 47 -14.09 -11.22 -26.34
N ILE A 48 -14.23 -11.59 -25.05
CA ILE A 48 -15.23 -10.99 -24.16
C ILE A 48 -14.96 -9.49 -23.99
N TRP A 49 -13.70 -9.08 -23.77
CA TRP A 49 -13.34 -7.67 -23.67
C TRP A 49 -13.62 -6.89 -24.97
N THR A 50 -13.27 -7.46 -26.13
CA THR A 50 -13.59 -6.86 -27.45
C THR A 50 -15.10 -6.79 -27.71
N ALA A 51 -15.89 -7.75 -27.23
CA ALA A 51 -17.35 -7.72 -27.33
C ALA A 51 -17.95 -6.61 -26.44
N ILE A 52 -17.43 -6.43 -25.22
CA ILE A 52 -17.75 -5.31 -24.33
C ILE A 52 -17.41 -3.98 -25.00
N LYS A 53 -16.18 -3.82 -25.51
CA LYS A 53 -15.75 -2.61 -26.23
C LYS A 53 -16.66 -2.29 -27.40
N LYS A 54 -16.93 -3.27 -28.27
CA LYS A 54 -17.77 -3.08 -29.45
C LYS A 54 -19.21 -2.71 -29.09
N TRP A 55 -19.77 -3.28 -28.02
CA TRP A 55 -21.10 -2.93 -27.56
C TRP A 55 -21.12 -1.50 -27.01
N PHE A 56 -20.16 -1.15 -26.15
CA PHE A 56 -20.14 0.13 -25.45
C PHE A 56 -19.80 1.32 -26.37
N ASN A 57 -18.80 1.19 -27.24
CA ASN A 57 -18.48 2.19 -28.27
C ASN A 57 -19.72 2.60 -29.06
N LYS A 58 -20.46 1.61 -29.59
CA LYS A 58 -21.68 1.80 -30.39
C LYS A 58 -22.83 2.48 -29.62
N GLU A 59 -22.76 2.57 -28.30
CA GLU A 59 -23.74 3.27 -27.48
C GLU A 59 -23.26 4.67 -27.04
N ILE A 60 -21.94 4.89 -26.84
CA ILE A 60 -21.37 6.23 -26.61
C ILE A 60 -21.22 7.06 -27.90
N GLU A 61 -21.06 6.42 -29.06
CA GLU A 61 -21.11 7.05 -30.39
C GLU A 61 -22.45 7.75 -30.65
N LYS A 62 -23.53 7.39 -29.93
CA LYS A 62 -24.86 8.01 -30.05
C LYS A 62 -25.03 9.32 -29.28
N ILE A 63 -24.06 9.65 -28.42
CA ILE A 63 -24.03 10.89 -27.64
C ILE A 63 -22.78 11.72 -27.98
N ASP A 64 -22.23 11.50 -29.18
CA ASP A 64 -21.09 12.23 -29.76
C ASP A 64 -19.83 12.19 -28.88
N VAL A 65 -19.51 11.00 -28.34
CA VAL A 65 -18.23 10.75 -27.65
C VAL A 65 -17.21 10.16 -28.61
N ASP A 66 -16.11 10.87 -28.83
CA ASP A 66 -15.01 10.43 -29.69
C ASP A 66 -14.02 9.49 -28.99
N GLU A 67 -13.52 8.48 -29.69
CA GLU A 67 -12.43 7.63 -29.18
C GLU A 67 -11.05 8.29 -29.42
N CYS A 68 -10.28 8.47 -28.36
CA CYS A 68 -8.93 9.03 -28.37
C CYS A 68 -7.91 8.07 -27.73
N SER A 69 -6.64 8.48 -27.71
CA SER A 69 -5.57 7.77 -27.01
C SER A 69 -4.54 8.75 -26.45
N PHE A 70 -4.43 8.81 -25.13
CA PHE A 70 -3.44 9.60 -24.41
C PHE A 70 -2.27 8.71 -23.93
N PRO A 71 -1.07 9.29 -23.68
CA PRO A 71 0.07 8.55 -23.18
C PRO A 71 -0.16 7.94 -21.78
N MET A 72 0.35 6.72 -21.58
CA MET A 72 0.40 6.07 -20.27
C MET A 72 1.45 6.70 -19.32
N LEU A 73 2.45 7.41 -19.88
CA LEU A 73 3.51 8.11 -19.13
C LEU A 73 3.15 9.58 -18.99
N ILE A 74 3.32 10.09 -17.78
CA ILE A 74 2.70 11.34 -17.30
C ILE A 74 3.69 11.93 -16.26
N PRO A 75 3.93 13.24 -16.19
CA PRO A 75 5.03 13.80 -15.37
C PRO A 75 4.63 14.10 -13.93
N LYS A 76 5.59 14.07 -12.99
CA LYS A 76 5.33 14.28 -11.55
C LYS A 76 4.67 15.61 -11.23
N SER A 77 5.14 16.66 -11.90
CA SER A 77 4.59 18.01 -11.78
C SER A 77 3.09 18.12 -12.12
N HIS A 78 2.54 17.11 -12.81
CA HIS A 78 1.13 17.01 -13.11
C HIS A 78 0.39 16.26 -12.00
N LEU A 79 0.97 15.17 -11.47
CA LEU A 79 0.50 14.48 -10.26
C LEU A 79 0.40 15.37 -9.02
N GLU A 80 1.44 16.17 -8.77
CA GLU A 80 1.53 16.92 -7.51
C GLU A 80 0.45 18.00 -7.37
N LYS A 81 -0.19 18.40 -8.49
CA LYS A 81 -1.37 19.29 -8.48
C LYS A 81 -2.60 18.65 -7.82
N GLU A 82 -2.74 17.33 -7.86
CA GLU A 82 -3.86 16.60 -7.24
C GLU A 82 -3.60 16.25 -5.77
N LYS A 83 -2.33 16.24 -5.35
CA LYS A 83 -1.86 15.78 -4.04
C LYS A 83 -2.45 16.54 -2.85
N ILE A 84 -2.88 17.79 -3.05
CA ILE A 84 -3.55 18.62 -2.04
C ILE A 84 -4.96 18.08 -1.71
N HIS A 85 -5.58 17.34 -2.63
CA HIS A 85 -6.96 16.84 -2.50
C HIS A 85 -7.08 15.32 -2.40
N ILE A 86 -6.00 14.56 -2.63
CA ILE A 86 -6.03 13.09 -2.60
C ILE A 86 -4.89 12.49 -1.77
N ASN A 87 -5.19 12.15 -0.51
CA ASN A 87 -4.22 11.56 0.43
C ASN A 87 -3.87 10.08 0.13
N ASP A 88 -4.65 9.36 -0.68
CA ASP A 88 -4.61 7.88 -0.74
C ASP A 88 -3.83 7.26 -1.92
N PHE A 89 -3.46 8.01 -2.97
CA PHE A 89 -2.84 7.42 -4.18
C PHE A 89 -1.33 7.12 -4.07
N SER A 90 -0.60 7.84 -3.22
CA SER A 90 0.87 7.83 -3.20
C SER A 90 1.57 6.45 -3.15
N PRO A 91 1.03 5.38 -2.51
CA PRO A 91 1.73 4.10 -2.42
C PRO A 91 1.34 3.09 -3.51
N GLU A 92 0.38 3.41 -4.39
CA GLU A 92 -0.08 2.52 -5.48
C GLU A 92 0.39 2.98 -6.87
N VAL A 93 1.22 4.03 -6.99
CA VAL A 93 1.76 4.45 -8.30
C VAL A 93 3.03 3.68 -8.65
N ALA A 94 3.19 3.32 -9.92
CA ALA A 94 4.37 2.61 -10.43
C ALA A 94 5.36 3.59 -11.07
N TRP A 95 6.50 3.82 -10.42
CA TRP A 95 7.55 4.69 -10.92
C TRP A 95 8.50 3.99 -11.89
N ILE A 96 8.78 4.64 -13.03
CA ILE A 96 9.90 4.27 -13.91
C ILE A 96 11.14 5.05 -13.43
N THR A 97 11.93 4.44 -12.55
CA THR A 97 13.08 5.11 -11.88
C THR A 97 14.43 4.92 -12.58
N LYS A 98 14.48 4.22 -13.71
CA LYS A 98 15.68 4.09 -14.58
C LYS A 98 15.36 4.26 -16.07
N CYS A 99 14.64 5.34 -16.37
CA CYS A 99 14.94 6.30 -17.43
C CYS A 99 14.87 7.69 -16.75
N GLY A 100 15.51 8.73 -17.28
CA GLY A 100 15.62 10.02 -16.58
C GLY A 100 14.27 10.58 -16.11
N ASP A 101 14.14 10.68 -14.79
CA ASP A 101 13.17 11.39 -13.93
C ASP A 101 11.66 11.53 -14.34
N GLU A 102 10.79 10.97 -13.48
CA GLU A 102 9.43 11.43 -13.07
C GLU A 102 8.09 10.74 -13.54
N GLU A 103 6.93 11.13 -12.95
CA GLU A 103 5.91 10.25 -12.28
C GLU A 103 4.35 10.39 -12.67
N PRO A 104 3.46 9.35 -12.83
CA PRO A 104 2.13 9.45 -13.52
C PRO A 104 0.70 9.14 -12.86
N THR A 105 -0.42 9.84 -13.24
CA THR A 105 -1.90 9.41 -13.23
C THR A 105 -2.76 10.07 -14.35
N SER A 106 -3.85 9.44 -14.83
CA SER A 106 -4.53 9.76 -16.11
C SER A 106 -5.35 11.06 -16.17
N GLU A 107 -6.07 11.47 -15.12
CA GLU A 107 -6.77 12.77 -15.08
C GLU A 107 -5.82 13.94 -15.42
N THR A 108 -4.59 13.85 -14.90
CA THR A 108 -3.51 14.82 -15.12
C THR A 108 -2.93 14.83 -16.55
N VAL A 109 -3.41 13.95 -17.44
CA VAL A 109 -3.08 13.94 -18.90
C VAL A 109 -4.16 14.62 -19.73
N PHE A 110 -5.43 14.30 -19.46
CA PHE A 110 -6.57 14.86 -20.17
C PHE A 110 -6.68 16.35 -19.91
N TYR A 111 -6.67 16.77 -18.64
CA TYR A 111 -7.08 18.11 -18.24
C TYR A 111 -6.13 19.26 -18.66
N PRO A 112 -4.79 19.10 -18.69
CA PRO A 112 -3.90 20.07 -19.35
C PRO A 112 -4.13 20.20 -20.85
N SER A 113 -4.68 19.18 -21.51
CA SER A 113 -5.04 19.21 -22.93
C SER A 113 -6.41 19.86 -23.12
N PHE A 114 -7.37 19.59 -22.23
CA PHE A 114 -8.68 20.26 -22.21
C PHE A 114 -8.54 21.78 -22.04
N SER A 115 -7.69 22.24 -21.11
CA SER A 115 -7.37 23.67 -20.96
C SER A 115 -6.77 24.30 -22.22
N LYS A 116 -6.12 23.51 -23.10
CA LYS A 116 -5.58 23.98 -24.39
C LYS A 116 -6.61 23.97 -25.51
N TRP A 117 -7.51 23.00 -25.54
CA TRP A 117 -8.49 22.83 -26.61
C TRP A 117 -9.78 23.63 -26.39
N ILE A 118 -10.23 23.76 -25.15
CA ILE A 118 -11.41 24.54 -24.78
C ILE A 118 -10.98 25.99 -24.58
N LYS A 119 -11.54 26.92 -25.38
CA LYS A 119 -11.30 28.37 -25.33
C LYS A 119 -12.59 29.19 -25.31
N SER A 120 -13.65 28.67 -25.91
CA SER A 120 -14.97 29.29 -26.04
C SER A 120 -16.06 28.29 -25.63
N HIS A 121 -17.25 28.80 -25.32
CA HIS A 121 -18.46 27.98 -25.18
C HIS A 121 -18.74 27.13 -26.45
N ARG A 122 -18.23 27.55 -27.62
CA ARG A 122 -18.37 26.82 -28.90
C ARG A 122 -17.53 25.54 -29.00
N ASP A 123 -16.55 25.37 -28.11
CA ASP A 123 -15.73 24.17 -28.04
C ASP A 123 -16.35 23.11 -27.11
N LEU A 124 -17.58 23.36 -26.62
CA LEU A 124 -18.33 22.52 -25.70
C LEU A 124 -19.63 22.00 -26.36
N PRO A 125 -20.11 20.79 -25.99
CA PRO A 125 -19.46 19.85 -25.07
C PRO A 125 -18.26 19.14 -25.73
N LEU A 126 -17.14 19.03 -25.01
CA LEU A 126 -16.01 18.19 -25.42
C LEU A 126 -16.18 16.82 -24.76
N LYS A 127 -16.27 15.74 -25.54
CA LYS A 127 -16.51 14.40 -25.01
C LYS A 127 -15.54 13.36 -25.57
N LEU A 128 -14.63 12.87 -24.73
CA LEU A 128 -13.61 11.91 -25.16
C LEU A 128 -13.67 10.62 -24.35
N ASN A 129 -13.30 9.50 -24.99
CA ASN A 129 -13.16 8.18 -24.38
C ASN A 129 -11.87 7.51 -24.84
N GLN A 130 -11.19 6.76 -23.97
CA GLN A 130 -10.09 5.89 -24.37
C GLN A 130 -10.20 4.48 -23.79
N TRP A 131 -9.61 3.52 -24.52
CA TRP A 131 -9.41 2.14 -24.08
C TRP A 131 -7.92 1.89 -23.90
N CYS A 132 -7.50 1.76 -22.65
CA CYS A 132 -6.09 1.76 -22.24
C CYS A 132 -5.78 0.57 -21.30
N ASN A 133 -4.51 0.39 -20.99
CA ASN A 133 -4.09 -0.40 -19.82
C ASN A 133 -3.67 0.58 -18.72
N ILE A 134 -4.18 0.39 -17.51
CA ILE A 134 -3.76 1.16 -16.33
C ILE A 134 -2.91 0.27 -15.42
N LEU A 135 -1.77 0.81 -14.98
CA LEU A 135 -0.87 0.18 -14.03
C LEU A 135 -1.06 0.81 -12.64
N ARG A 136 -1.57 0.02 -11.69
CA ARG A 136 -1.63 0.36 -10.26
C ARG A 136 -0.80 -0.67 -9.51
N TRP A 137 0.16 -0.24 -8.71
CA TRP A 137 1.05 -1.12 -7.94
C TRP A 137 0.36 -1.67 -6.68
N GLU A 138 -0.74 -2.35 -6.93
CA GLU A 138 -1.69 -2.89 -5.97
C GLU A 138 -1.02 -3.56 -4.78
N LEU A 139 -1.01 -2.86 -3.64
CA LEU A 139 -0.39 -3.34 -2.42
C LEU A 139 -1.25 -4.39 -1.71
N ARG A 140 -2.54 -4.52 -2.04
CA ARG A 140 -3.43 -5.55 -1.48
C ARG A 140 -3.31 -6.87 -2.26
N GLY A 141 -3.97 -7.93 -1.79
CA GLY A 141 -3.96 -9.22 -2.48
C GLY A 141 -4.58 -9.10 -3.88
N THR A 142 -3.84 -9.50 -4.92
CA THR A 142 -4.30 -9.50 -6.31
C THR A 142 -5.19 -10.70 -6.62
N MET A 143 -6.27 -10.49 -7.36
CA MET A 143 -7.19 -11.53 -7.81
C MET A 143 -7.51 -11.31 -9.30
N PRO A 144 -7.30 -12.32 -10.18
CA PRO A 144 -7.39 -12.12 -11.63
C PRO A 144 -8.71 -11.49 -12.08
N LEU A 145 -8.62 -10.57 -13.04
CA LEU A 145 -9.70 -9.72 -13.57
C LEU A 145 -10.30 -8.71 -12.56
N LEU A 146 -10.38 -9.02 -11.27
CA LEU A 146 -11.04 -8.14 -10.29
C LEU A 146 -10.12 -7.04 -9.73
N ARG A 147 -8.87 -7.42 -9.45
CA ARG A 147 -7.83 -6.59 -8.83
C ARG A 147 -6.47 -7.09 -9.28
N SER A 148 -6.03 -6.58 -10.42
CA SER A 148 -4.72 -6.83 -11.02
C SER A 148 -3.84 -5.60 -10.86
N LYS A 149 -2.52 -5.73 -11.10
CA LYS A 149 -1.64 -4.56 -11.19
C LYS A 149 -1.81 -3.85 -12.52
N GLU A 150 -1.80 -4.61 -13.61
CA GLU A 150 -2.15 -4.13 -14.94
C GLU A 150 -3.61 -4.51 -15.23
N ILE A 151 -4.42 -3.53 -15.63
CA ILE A 151 -5.85 -3.69 -15.87
C ILE A 151 -6.22 -3.02 -17.19
N ASN A 152 -6.78 -3.77 -18.15
CA ASN A 152 -7.44 -3.15 -19.31
C ASN A 152 -8.69 -2.40 -18.82
N TRP A 153 -8.78 -1.14 -19.21
CA TRP A 153 -9.66 -0.12 -18.66
C TRP A 153 -10.30 0.68 -19.81
N GLN A 154 -11.49 1.22 -19.55
CA GLN A 154 -12.16 2.23 -20.36
C GLN A 154 -12.38 3.46 -19.47
N GLU A 155 -11.84 4.62 -19.85
CA GLU A 155 -12.11 5.92 -19.21
C GLU A 155 -12.69 6.91 -20.23
N GLY A 156 -13.75 7.59 -19.84
CA GLY A 156 -14.31 8.73 -20.54
C GLY A 156 -14.15 9.98 -19.69
N HIS A 157 -13.81 11.09 -20.34
CA HIS A 157 -13.63 12.41 -19.75
C HIS A 157 -14.33 13.43 -20.63
N THR A 158 -15.19 14.23 -20.02
CA THR A 158 -16.07 15.14 -20.75
C THR A 158 -16.15 16.50 -20.07
N ALA A 159 -16.49 17.54 -20.83
CA ALA A 159 -16.60 18.91 -20.36
C ALA A 159 -17.82 19.60 -20.99
N PHE A 160 -18.54 20.37 -20.17
CA PHE A 160 -19.85 20.98 -20.46
C PHE A 160 -19.91 22.44 -20.05
N LEU A 161 -20.82 23.17 -20.67
CA LEU A 161 -21.14 24.55 -20.33
C LEU A 161 -21.93 24.62 -19.02
N THR A 162 -22.96 23.76 -18.90
CA THR A 162 -23.87 23.76 -17.73
C THR A 162 -23.69 22.53 -16.86
N LYS A 163 -24.17 22.62 -15.62
CA LYS A 163 -24.17 21.47 -14.69
C LYS A 163 -25.23 20.45 -15.06
N GLU A 164 -26.33 20.93 -15.62
CA GLU A 164 -27.49 20.15 -16.03
C GLU A 164 -27.11 19.15 -17.14
N GLU A 165 -26.43 19.63 -18.20
CA GLU A 165 -25.91 18.76 -19.28
C GLU A 165 -24.90 17.72 -18.76
N ALA A 166 -24.03 18.12 -17.83
CA ALA A 166 -23.05 17.23 -17.22
C ALA A 166 -23.74 16.13 -16.39
N ASP A 167 -24.68 16.48 -15.53
CA ASP A 167 -25.41 15.55 -14.67
C ASP A 167 -26.30 14.58 -15.50
N GLU A 168 -26.87 15.04 -16.62
CA GLU A 168 -27.59 14.19 -17.58
C GLU A 168 -26.68 13.10 -18.17
N GLU A 169 -25.47 13.45 -18.62
CA GLU A 169 -24.52 12.45 -19.13
C GLU A 169 -24.11 11.45 -18.05
N VAL A 170 -23.87 11.89 -16.80
CA VAL A 170 -23.49 10.99 -15.70
C VAL A 170 -24.50 9.86 -15.54
N LEU A 171 -25.80 10.19 -15.58
CA LEU A 171 -26.89 9.23 -15.48
C LEU A 171 -27.07 8.40 -16.76
N TYR A 172 -26.86 9.00 -17.94
CA TYR A 172 -26.90 8.28 -19.22
C TYR A 172 -25.82 7.18 -19.27
N VAL A 173 -24.56 7.51 -18.98
CA VAL A 173 -23.44 6.56 -19.00
C VAL A 173 -23.58 5.50 -17.90
N LEU A 174 -24.07 5.88 -16.72
CA LEU A 174 -24.42 4.91 -15.68
C LEU A 174 -25.47 3.90 -16.18
N ASN A 175 -26.46 4.36 -16.95
CA ASN A 175 -27.45 3.49 -17.54
C ASN A 175 -26.87 2.61 -18.67
N LEU A 176 -25.89 3.10 -19.43
CA LEU A 176 -25.12 2.25 -20.36
C LEU A 176 -24.37 1.14 -19.64
N TYR A 177 -23.71 1.42 -18.51
CA TYR A 177 -23.07 0.36 -17.71
C TYR A 177 -24.09 -0.65 -17.17
N TYR A 178 -25.23 -0.18 -16.65
CA TYR A 178 -26.32 -1.03 -16.20
C TYR A 178 -26.84 -1.94 -17.34
N MET A 179 -27.08 -1.38 -18.52
CA MET A 179 -27.50 -2.14 -19.71
C MET A 179 -26.42 -3.10 -20.20
N MET A 180 -25.14 -2.73 -20.17
CA MET A 180 -24.04 -3.65 -20.52
C MET A 180 -24.04 -4.87 -19.59
N TYR A 181 -24.10 -4.66 -18.27
CA TYR A 181 -24.11 -5.77 -17.33
C TYR A 181 -25.37 -6.64 -17.51
N ARG A 182 -26.56 -6.04 -17.64
CA ARG A 182 -27.85 -6.74 -17.80
C ARG A 182 -27.97 -7.47 -19.15
N ASP A 183 -27.82 -6.73 -20.24
CA ASP A 183 -28.22 -7.13 -21.60
C ASP A 183 -27.09 -7.84 -22.36
N LEU A 184 -25.82 -7.50 -22.10
CA LEU A 184 -24.67 -8.16 -22.71
C LEU A 184 -24.09 -9.27 -21.82
N LEU A 185 -24.02 -9.06 -20.50
CA LEU A 185 -23.35 -9.98 -19.56
C LEU A 185 -24.31 -10.82 -18.68
N ALA A 186 -25.63 -10.65 -18.80
CA ALA A 186 -26.64 -11.33 -17.97
C ALA A 186 -26.39 -11.16 -16.45
N VAL A 187 -25.72 -10.09 -16.03
CA VAL A 187 -25.40 -9.77 -14.63
C VAL A 187 -26.40 -8.72 -14.11
N PRO A 188 -27.13 -8.99 -13.02
CA PRO A 188 -27.94 -7.99 -12.36
C PRO A 188 -27.07 -7.06 -11.50
N VAL A 189 -27.21 -5.75 -11.71
CA VAL A 189 -26.50 -4.71 -10.96
C VAL A 189 -27.45 -3.61 -10.52
N ILE A 190 -27.14 -2.97 -9.39
CA ILE A 190 -27.98 -1.97 -8.74
C ILE A 190 -27.40 -0.58 -9.00
N LYS A 191 -28.19 0.32 -9.62
CA LYS A 191 -27.81 1.72 -9.82
C LYS A 191 -28.00 2.53 -8.53
N GLY A 192 -27.01 3.33 -8.16
CA GLY A 192 -27.14 4.26 -7.03
C GLY A 192 -26.00 5.27 -6.91
N LEU A 193 -26.11 6.15 -5.92
CA LEU A 193 -25.07 7.11 -5.53
C LEU A 193 -24.11 6.48 -4.52
N LYS A 194 -22.82 6.82 -4.56
CA LYS A 194 -21.92 6.59 -3.42
C LYS A 194 -22.25 7.54 -2.27
N THR A 195 -21.88 7.15 -1.06
CA THR A 195 -21.94 8.03 0.11
C THR A 195 -20.74 8.97 0.09
N GLU A 196 -20.76 10.03 0.92
CA GLU A 196 -19.63 10.97 1.00
C GLU A 196 -18.30 10.31 1.37
N ASN A 197 -18.30 9.20 2.11
CA ASN A 197 -17.09 8.46 2.48
C ASN A 197 -16.56 7.51 1.38
N GLU A 198 -17.40 7.08 0.44
CA GLU A 198 -17.03 6.12 -0.62
C GLU A 198 -17.16 6.72 -2.04
N LYS A 199 -17.44 8.02 -2.18
CA LYS A 199 -17.37 8.75 -3.46
C LYS A 199 -15.92 9.02 -3.85
N PHE A 200 -15.68 9.34 -5.11
CA PHE A 200 -14.37 9.82 -5.54
C PHE A 200 -14.09 11.21 -4.92
N ALA A 201 -12.92 11.39 -4.30
CA ALA A 201 -12.61 12.60 -3.53
C ALA A 201 -12.65 13.90 -4.36
N GLY A 202 -12.31 13.83 -5.66
CA GLY A 202 -12.42 14.96 -6.59
C GLY A 202 -13.81 15.17 -7.21
N ALA A 203 -14.79 14.33 -6.88
CA ALA A 203 -16.14 14.41 -7.43
C ALA A 203 -17.13 15.13 -6.50
N ASP A 204 -18.00 15.95 -7.08
CA ASP A 204 -19.16 16.52 -6.38
C ASP A 204 -20.07 15.36 -5.92
N TYR A 205 -20.37 14.43 -6.84
CA TYR A 205 -21.00 13.15 -6.51
C TYR A 205 -20.51 12.03 -7.42
N THR A 206 -20.63 10.79 -6.94
CA THR A 206 -20.30 9.58 -7.70
C THR A 206 -21.50 8.67 -7.80
N THR A 207 -21.81 8.18 -9.00
CA THR A 207 -22.77 7.11 -9.24
C THR A 207 -22.06 5.80 -9.54
N THR A 208 -22.70 4.68 -9.22
CA THR A 208 -22.14 3.33 -9.31
C THR A 208 -23.19 2.32 -9.73
N VAL A 209 -22.74 1.26 -10.41
CA VAL A 209 -23.47 0.00 -10.53
C VAL A 209 -22.84 -1.06 -9.64
N GLU A 210 -23.59 -1.51 -8.63
CA GLU A 210 -23.13 -2.49 -7.64
C GLU A 210 -23.61 -3.90 -7.97
N GLY A 211 -22.68 -4.85 -8.04
CA GLY A 211 -22.95 -6.28 -8.18
C GLY A 211 -22.89 -7.03 -6.85
N TYR A 212 -23.30 -8.30 -6.86
CA TYR A 212 -23.31 -9.19 -5.70
C TYR A 212 -22.72 -10.56 -6.05
N ILE A 213 -21.81 -11.09 -5.21
CA ILE A 213 -21.19 -12.40 -5.39
C ILE A 213 -21.67 -13.37 -4.29
N PRO A 214 -22.67 -14.25 -4.58
CA PRO A 214 -23.39 -15.04 -3.58
C PRO A 214 -22.51 -15.94 -2.71
N GLU A 215 -21.53 -16.59 -3.31
CA GLU A 215 -20.65 -17.54 -2.64
C GLU A 215 -19.81 -16.87 -1.55
N SER A 216 -19.45 -15.60 -1.76
CA SER A 216 -18.68 -14.80 -0.81
C SER A 216 -19.55 -13.95 0.12
N GLY A 217 -20.79 -13.64 -0.27
CA GLY A 217 -21.68 -12.72 0.44
C GLY A 217 -21.26 -11.25 0.35
N ARG A 218 -20.60 -10.85 -0.75
CA ARG A 218 -19.95 -9.54 -0.88
C ARG A 218 -20.52 -8.71 -2.01
N GLY A 219 -20.57 -7.40 -1.79
CA GLY A 219 -20.81 -6.41 -2.82
C GLY A 219 -19.56 -6.20 -3.67
N ILE A 220 -19.74 -5.83 -4.93
CA ILE A 220 -18.63 -5.50 -5.84
C ILE A 220 -19.01 -4.37 -6.80
N GLN A 221 -18.30 -3.25 -6.70
CA GLN A 221 -18.43 -2.12 -7.61
C GLN A 221 -18.02 -2.54 -9.03
N ALA A 222 -18.97 -2.45 -9.95
CA ALA A 222 -18.85 -3.00 -11.29
C ALA A 222 -18.37 -1.94 -12.31
N ALA A 223 -18.83 -0.69 -12.19
CA ALA A 223 -18.40 0.50 -12.94
C ALA A 223 -18.86 1.77 -12.19
N THR A 224 -18.27 2.94 -12.50
CA THR A 224 -18.65 4.24 -11.91
C THR A 224 -18.74 5.35 -12.94
N SER A 225 -19.59 6.34 -12.64
CA SER A 225 -19.74 7.58 -13.39
C SER A 225 -19.82 8.75 -12.41
N HIS A 226 -18.94 9.73 -12.56
CA HIS A 226 -18.63 10.79 -11.60
C HIS A 226 -19.01 12.16 -12.18
N SER A 227 -19.82 12.94 -11.46
CA SER A 227 -19.92 14.39 -11.70
C SER A 227 -18.75 15.03 -10.94
N LEU A 228 -17.78 15.57 -11.68
CA LEU A 228 -16.59 16.22 -11.12
C LEU A 228 -16.83 17.70 -10.79
N GLY A 229 -18.02 18.20 -11.10
CA GLY A 229 -18.37 19.60 -10.95
C GLY A 229 -17.36 20.49 -11.66
N GLN A 230 -16.89 21.51 -10.95
CA GLN A 230 -15.80 22.38 -11.40
C GLN A 230 -14.47 22.11 -10.68
N ASN A 231 -14.32 21.00 -9.96
CA ASN A 231 -13.16 20.78 -9.09
C ASN A 231 -11.86 20.70 -9.91
N PHE A 232 -11.84 19.85 -10.93
CA PHE A 232 -10.69 19.72 -11.81
C PHE A 232 -10.51 20.91 -12.77
N SER A 233 -11.60 21.53 -13.24
CA SER A 233 -11.50 22.70 -14.11
C SER A 233 -10.87 23.90 -13.42
N LYS A 234 -11.08 24.05 -12.09
CA LYS A 234 -10.35 25.03 -11.25
C LYS A 234 -8.87 24.67 -11.06
N ILE A 235 -8.54 23.40 -10.85
CA ILE A 235 -7.15 22.92 -10.67
C ILE A 235 -6.32 23.08 -11.96
N PHE A 236 -6.92 22.81 -13.12
CA PHE A 236 -6.26 22.81 -14.43
C PHE A 236 -6.51 24.07 -15.28
N ASP A 237 -7.15 25.09 -14.71
CA ASP A 237 -7.52 26.34 -15.39
C ASP A 237 -8.26 26.10 -16.73
N ILE A 238 -9.30 25.26 -16.69
CA ILE A 238 -10.19 24.99 -17.83
C ILE A 238 -11.38 25.95 -17.73
N LYS A 239 -11.20 27.14 -18.30
CA LYS A 239 -12.21 28.20 -18.36
C LYS A 239 -12.58 28.55 -19.80
N ILE A 240 -13.81 28.99 -19.97
CA ILE A 240 -14.34 29.57 -21.20
C ILE A 240 -14.70 31.04 -20.98
N GLN A 241 -14.74 31.79 -22.08
CA GLN A 241 -15.43 33.07 -22.14
C GLN A 241 -16.89 32.82 -22.55
N ASN A 242 -17.82 33.13 -21.65
CA ASN A 242 -19.26 33.05 -21.93
C ASN A 242 -19.73 34.23 -22.81
N GLU A 243 -21.01 34.23 -23.21
CA GLU A 243 -21.56 35.28 -24.09
C GLU A 243 -21.50 36.69 -23.48
N ASP A 244 -21.51 36.80 -22.15
CA ASP A 244 -21.34 38.03 -21.37
C ASP A 244 -19.86 38.52 -21.26
N ASN A 245 -18.92 37.85 -21.93
CA ASN A 245 -17.47 38.05 -21.79
C ASN A 245 -16.90 37.78 -20.37
N LYS A 246 -17.60 36.99 -19.54
CA LYS A 246 -17.10 36.53 -18.23
C LYS A 246 -16.35 35.21 -18.39
N ASN A 247 -15.29 35.05 -17.59
CA ASN A 247 -14.57 33.78 -17.49
C ASN A 247 -15.29 32.82 -16.54
N GLU A 248 -15.74 31.68 -17.04
CA GLU A 248 -16.44 30.65 -16.27
C GLU A 248 -15.75 29.29 -16.41
N PHE A 249 -15.74 28.52 -15.33
CA PHE A 249 -15.14 27.19 -15.29
C PHE A 249 -16.11 26.13 -15.81
N VAL A 250 -15.63 25.26 -16.68
CA VAL A 250 -16.47 24.18 -17.26
C VAL A 250 -16.86 23.15 -16.21
N TYR A 251 -18.02 22.54 -16.39
CA TYR A 251 -18.43 21.35 -15.63
C TYR A 251 -17.84 20.10 -16.28
N GLN A 252 -17.35 19.15 -15.49
CA GLN A 252 -16.69 17.96 -16.02
C GLN A 252 -17.28 16.67 -15.46
N ASN A 253 -17.21 15.60 -16.24
CA ASN A 253 -17.44 14.24 -15.77
C ASN A 253 -16.20 13.37 -16.02
N SER A 254 -16.09 12.30 -15.25
CA SER A 254 -15.33 11.12 -15.66
C SER A 254 -16.11 9.84 -15.39
N TRP A 255 -15.91 8.82 -16.20
CA TRP A 255 -16.62 7.55 -16.06
C TRP A 255 -15.75 6.39 -16.56
N GLY A 256 -15.82 5.25 -15.87
CA GLY A 256 -14.97 4.14 -16.23
C GLY A 256 -15.40 2.75 -15.78
N MET A 257 -14.91 1.77 -16.53
CA MET A 257 -15.06 0.34 -16.26
C MET A 257 -13.80 -0.44 -16.64
N THR A 258 -13.71 -1.69 -16.18
CA THR A 258 -12.52 -2.52 -16.35
C THR A 258 -12.89 -3.97 -16.68
N THR A 259 -11.87 -4.79 -16.96
CA THR A 259 -11.98 -6.25 -17.09
C THR A 259 -12.57 -6.97 -15.85
N ARG A 260 -12.78 -6.27 -14.73
CA ARG A 260 -13.61 -6.74 -13.60
C ARG A 260 -14.99 -7.21 -14.04
N SER A 261 -15.56 -6.59 -15.07
CA SER A 261 -16.79 -7.02 -15.75
C SER A 261 -16.79 -8.50 -16.12
N ILE A 262 -15.70 -8.98 -16.70
CA ILE A 262 -15.46 -10.38 -17.08
C ILE A 262 -15.43 -11.26 -15.83
N GLY A 263 -14.67 -10.85 -14.81
CA GLY A 263 -14.54 -11.61 -13.57
C GLY A 263 -15.86 -11.75 -12.81
N ILE A 264 -16.68 -10.69 -12.76
CA ILE A 264 -18.03 -10.72 -12.17
C ILE A 264 -18.92 -11.74 -12.90
N ALA A 265 -18.99 -11.67 -14.24
CA ALA A 265 -19.80 -12.59 -15.04
C ALA A 265 -19.36 -14.05 -14.84
N ILE A 266 -18.04 -14.32 -14.78
CA ILE A 266 -17.50 -15.67 -14.55
C ILE A 266 -17.89 -16.19 -13.16
N MET A 267 -17.66 -15.40 -12.11
CA MET A 267 -17.99 -15.79 -10.73
C MET A 267 -19.48 -16.12 -10.56
N LEU A 268 -20.34 -15.32 -11.17
CA LEU A 268 -21.79 -15.46 -11.07
C LEU A 268 -22.31 -16.69 -11.84
N HIS A 269 -21.93 -16.84 -13.10
CA HIS A 269 -22.55 -17.82 -14.00
C HIS A 269 -21.91 -19.21 -13.96
N SER A 270 -20.59 -19.30 -13.71
CA SER A 270 -19.85 -20.55 -13.83
C SER A 270 -20.18 -21.55 -12.71
N ASP A 271 -19.93 -22.84 -12.99
CA ASP A 271 -20.27 -23.96 -12.12
C ASP A 271 -19.08 -24.92 -11.92
N ASN A 272 -19.33 -26.07 -11.28
CA ASN A 272 -18.31 -27.08 -11.00
C ASN A 272 -17.80 -27.86 -12.22
N LYS A 273 -18.39 -27.67 -13.41
CA LYS A 273 -17.88 -28.25 -14.66
C LYS A 273 -16.90 -27.33 -15.38
N GLY A 274 -16.89 -26.04 -15.07
CA GLY A 274 -16.02 -25.04 -15.69
C GLY A 274 -16.76 -23.75 -16.00
N LEU A 275 -16.25 -23.03 -17.00
CA LEU A 275 -16.80 -21.76 -17.44
C LEU A 275 -18.27 -21.90 -17.88
N VAL A 276 -19.08 -20.90 -17.53
CA VAL A 276 -20.35 -20.58 -18.18
C VAL A 276 -20.32 -19.08 -18.47
N ILE A 277 -20.63 -18.68 -19.69
CA ILE A 277 -20.57 -17.28 -20.11
C ILE A 277 -21.76 -16.96 -21.02
N PRO A 278 -22.31 -15.73 -21.01
CA PRO A 278 -23.45 -15.37 -21.83
C PRO A 278 -23.18 -15.55 -23.34
N PRO A 279 -24.18 -16.03 -24.12
CA PRO A 279 -24.06 -16.25 -25.55
C PRO A 279 -23.54 -15.05 -26.36
N TRP A 280 -23.84 -13.83 -25.95
CA TRP A 280 -23.46 -12.63 -26.71
C TRP A 280 -21.97 -12.35 -26.67
N VAL A 281 -21.28 -12.70 -25.57
CA VAL A 281 -19.82 -12.53 -25.40
C VAL A 281 -19.02 -13.83 -25.56
N SER A 282 -19.65 -14.99 -25.75
CA SER A 282 -18.88 -16.22 -26.04
C SER A 282 -18.24 -16.19 -27.43
N LYS A 283 -16.93 -16.47 -27.53
CA LYS A 283 -16.21 -16.55 -28.81
C LYS A 283 -16.81 -17.59 -29.76
N ILE A 284 -17.20 -18.75 -29.22
CA ILE A 284 -17.92 -19.80 -29.93
C ILE A 284 -19.27 -19.96 -29.21
N GLN A 285 -20.36 -19.69 -29.93
CA GLN A 285 -21.73 -19.82 -29.42
C GLN A 285 -22.23 -21.26 -29.56
N VAL A 286 -21.86 -21.92 -30.66
CA VAL A 286 -22.30 -23.26 -31.02
C VAL A 286 -21.11 -24.10 -31.42
N VAL A 287 -20.93 -25.27 -30.81
CA VAL A 287 -19.98 -26.28 -31.30
C VAL A 287 -20.72 -27.49 -31.86
N ILE A 288 -20.33 -27.93 -33.06
CA ILE A 288 -20.88 -29.11 -33.74
C ILE A 288 -19.90 -30.26 -33.56
N VAL A 289 -20.39 -31.39 -33.01
CA VAL A 289 -19.56 -32.57 -32.72
C VAL A 289 -20.11 -33.78 -33.48
N PRO A 290 -19.37 -34.33 -34.46
CA PRO A 290 -19.70 -35.60 -35.11
C PRO A 290 -19.69 -36.74 -34.08
N CYS A 291 -20.78 -37.51 -34.06
CA CYS A 291 -21.05 -38.58 -33.10
C CYS A 291 -21.35 -39.89 -33.83
N GLY A 292 -21.16 -41.02 -33.13
CA GLY A 292 -21.49 -42.35 -33.68
C GLY A 292 -20.54 -42.88 -34.77
N ILE A 293 -19.43 -42.19 -35.05
CA ILE A 293 -18.36 -42.71 -35.92
C ILE A 293 -17.62 -43.84 -35.16
N THR A 294 -17.54 -45.02 -35.77
CA THR A 294 -16.87 -46.21 -35.23
C THR A 294 -15.99 -46.86 -36.30
N ILE A 295 -15.21 -47.87 -35.92
CA ILE A 295 -14.42 -48.69 -36.87
C ILE A 295 -15.32 -49.34 -37.94
N LYS A 296 -16.60 -49.55 -37.65
CA LYS A 296 -17.59 -50.13 -38.58
C LYS A 296 -18.26 -49.10 -39.50
N THR A 297 -18.02 -47.81 -39.30
CA THR A 297 -18.62 -46.75 -40.13
C THR A 297 -17.91 -46.67 -41.48
N THR A 298 -18.67 -46.81 -42.56
CA THR A 298 -18.11 -46.77 -43.92
C THR A 298 -17.62 -45.36 -44.29
N LYS A 299 -16.71 -45.27 -45.27
CA LYS A 299 -16.23 -43.97 -45.79
C LYS A 299 -17.39 -43.08 -46.28
N ASN A 300 -18.33 -43.67 -47.03
CA ASN A 300 -19.50 -42.98 -47.57
C ASN A 300 -20.46 -42.46 -46.47
N GLU A 301 -20.70 -43.25 -45.41
CA GLU A 301 -21.50 -42.77 -44.26
C GLU A 301 -20.81 -41.62 -43.54
N LYS A 302 -19.49 -41.69 -43.32
CA LYS A 302 -18.73 -40.61 -42.70
C LYS A 302 -18.77 -39.33 -43.54
N GLU A 303 -18.64 -39.46 -44.86
CA GLU A 303 -18.71 -38.35 -45.81
C GLU A 303 -20.10 -37.68 -45.80
N ASN A 304 -21.17 -38.47 -45.85
CA ASN A 304 -22.54 -37.97 -45.71
C ASN A 304 -22.77 -37.21 -44.38
N LEU A 305 -22.26 -37.74 -43.25
CA LEU A 305 -22.31 -37.07 -41.95
C LEU A 305 -21.57 -35.72 -41.96
N MET A 306 -20.37 -35.67 -42.55
CA MET A 306 -19.60 -34.43 -42.62
C MET A 306 -20.24 -33.40 -43.56
N ASN A 307 -20.85 -33.83 -44.68
CA ASN A 307 -21.54 -32.94 -45.61
C ASN A 307 -22.72 -32.23 -44.92
N GLN A 308 -23.56 -32.95 -44.18
CA GLN A 308 -24.67 -32.33 -43.44
C GLN A 308 -24.19 -31.45 -42.27
N ILE A 309 -23.08 -31.82 -41.61
CA ILE A 309 -22.45 -30.96 -40.59
C ILE A 309 -21.95 -29.64 -41.21
N ASN A 310 -21.38 -29.68 -42.41
CA ASN A 310 -20.92 -28.49 -43.13
C ASN A 310 -22.09 -27.61 -43.62
N GLU A 311 -23.17 -28.21 -44.10
CA GLU A 311 -24.42 -27.51 -44.44
C GLU A 311 -24.96 -26.74 -43.23
N ILE A 312 -25.08 -27.41 -42.08
CA ILE A 312 -25.56 -26.81 -40.82
C ILE A 312 -24.60 -25.73 -40.33
N TYR A 313 -23.29 -25.94 -40.42
CA TYR A 313 -22.28 -24.94 -40.09
C TYR A 313 -22.45 -23.66 -40.92
N ASN A 314 -22.61 -23.79 -42.25
CA ASN A 314 -22.79 -22.66 -43.15
C ASN A 314 -24.06 -21.86 -42.81
N ILE A 315 -25.20 -22.54 -42.64
CA ILE A 315 -26.49 -21.92 -42.26
C ILE A 315 -26.36 -21.08 -40.96
N LEU A 316 -25.60 -21.57 -39.98
CA LEU A 316 -25.35 -20.85 -38.74
C LEU A 316 -24.44 -19.63 -38.95
N VAL A 317 -23.34 -19.78 -39.69
CA VAL A 317 -22.37 -18.69 -39.94
C VAL A 317 -22.98 -17.57 -40.79
N GLU A 318 -23.69 -17.91 -41.86
CA GLU A 318 -24.46 -16.95 -42.70
C GLU A 318 -25.49 -16.20 -41.86
N SER A 319 -26.10 -16.88 -40.88
CA SER A 319 -27.01 -16.29 -39.91
C SER A 319 -26.32 -15.45 -38.82
N LYS A 320 -25.01 -15.22 -38.92
CA LYS A 320 -24.15 -14.49 -37.96
C LYS A 320 -24.02 -15.16 -36.58
N ILE A 321 -24.20 -16.48 -36.51
CA ILE A 321 -24.00 -17.28 -35.30
C ILE A 321 -22.56 -17.81 -35.31
N ARG A 322 -21.84 -17.66 -34.20
CA ARG A 322 -20.43 -18.09 -34.09
C ARG A 322 -20.35 -19.59 -33.87
N ALA A 323 -20.41 -20.35 -34.95
CA ALA A 323 -20.30 -21.80 -34.95
C ALA A 323 -18.84 -22.29 -35.07
N TYR A 324 -18.56 -23.51 -34.62
CA TYR A 324 -17.31 -24.23 -34.85
C TYR A 324 -17.59 -25.74 -35.00
N VAL A 325 -16.89 -26.42 -35.90
CA VAL A 325 -16.97 -27.89 -36.06
C VAL A 325 -15.75 -28.53 -35.41
N ASP A 326 -15.96 -29.41 -34.42
CA ASP A 326 -14.88 -30.22 -33.83
C ASP A 326 -14.85 -31.61 -34.47
N ASP A 327 -14.21 -31.71 -35.62
CA ASP A 327 -14.07 -32.95 -36.39
C ASP A 327 -12.91 -33.84 -35.90
N ARG A 328 -11.91 -33.28 -35.19
CA ARG A 328 -10.68 -33.93 -34.65
C ARG A 328 -10.81 -35.44 -34.46
N HIS A 329 -10.11 -36.23 -35.26
CA HIS A 329 -10.24 -37.69 -35.27
C HIS A 329 -9.45 -38.41 -34.17
N ASN A 330 -8.47 -37.73 -33.56
CA ASN A 330 -7.58 -38.28 -32.53
C ASN A 330 -8.18 -38.27 -31.11
N VAL A 331 -9.42 -37.79 -30.93
CA VAL A 331 -10.09 -37.69 -29.63
C VAL A 331 -11.55 -38.15 -29.70
N THR A 332 -12.03 -38.78 -28.62
CA THR A 332 -13.41 -39.31 -28.55
C THR A 332 -14.44 -38.18 -28.42
N ALA A 333 -15.70 -38.43 -28.83
CA ALA A 333 -16.78 -37.47 -28.65
C ALA A 333 -16.94 -37.02 -27.17
N GLY A 334 -16.81 -37.94 -26.21
CA GLY A 334 -16.83 -37.60 -24.78
C GLY A 334 -15.70 -36.66 -24.33
N PHE A 335 -14.50 -36.78 -24.92
CA PHE A 335 -13.42 -35.82 -24.70
C PHE A 335 -13.79 -34.44 -25.26
N LYS A 336 -14.33 -34.38 -26.48
CA LYS A 336 -14.79 -33.13 -27.11
C LYS A 336 -15.86 -32.45 -26.25
N PHE A 337 -16.82 -33.23 -25.73
CA PHE A 337 -17.89 -32.72 -24.86
C PHE A 337 -17.32 -31.98 -23.63
N ASN A 338 -16.43 -32.62 -22.87
CA ASN A 338 -15.76 -32.02 -21.71
C ASN A 338 -14.90 -30.80 -22.13
N HIS A 339 -14.13 -30.92 -23.21
CA HIS A 339 -13.27 -29.86 -23.74
C HIS A 339 -14.02 -28.54 -24.05
N TRP A 340 -15.25 -28.63 -24.55
CA TRP A 340 -16.09 -27.45 -24.82
C TRP A 340 -16.98 -27.05 -23.64
N GLU A 341 -17.39 -27.99 -22.78
CA GLU A 341 -18.11 -27.69 -21.52
C GLU A 341 -17.23 -26.86 -20.57
N ILE A 342 -15.96 -27.22 -20.39
CA ILE A 342 -15.04 -26.49 -19.49
C ILE A 342 -14.69 -25.09 -20.02
N ARG A 343 -14.73 -24.91 -21.35
CA ARG A 343 -14.57 -23.63 -22.09
C ARG A 343 -15.88 -22.85 -22.25
N GLY A 344 -16.98 -23.31 -21.65
CA GLY A 344 -18.23 -22.56 -21.55
C GLY A 344 -18.94 -22.28 -22.87
N VAL A 345 -18.75 -23.11 -23.90
CA VAL A 345 -19.51 -22.97 -25.16
C VAL A 345 -21.01 -23.15 -24.88
N PRO A 346 -21.89 -22.15 -25.14
CA PRO A 346 -23.29 -22.17 -24.73
C PRO A 346 -24.10 -23.35 -25.26
N LEU A 347 -23.93 -23.69 -26.53
CA LEU A 347 -24.62 -24.79 -27.21
C LEU A 347 -23.65 -25.79 -27.81
N ARG A 348 -23.92 -27.08 -27.61
CA ARG A 348 -23.31 -28.16 -28.39
C ARG A 348 -24.38 -28.89 -29.20
N LEU A 349 -24.15 -29.02 -30.51
CA LEU A 349 -24.93 -29.85 -31.41
C LEU A 349 -24.22 -31.20 -31.56
N GLU A 350 -24.87 -32.28 -31.12
CA GLU A 350 -24.41 -33.65 -31.23
C GLU A 350 -25.12 -34.30 -32.43
N LEU A 351 -24.38 -34.61 -33.50
CA LEU A 351 -24.92 -35.16 -34.74
C LEU A 351 -24.27 -36.50 -35.08
N GLY A 352 -25.07 -37.56 -35.21
CA GLY A 352 -24.65 -38.84 -35.75
C GLY A 352 -25.61 -39.38 -36.82
N LEU A 353 -25.22 -40.51 -37.42
CA LEU A 353 -25.92 -41.14 -38.55
C LEU A 353 -27.38 -41.51 -38.27
N ARG A 354 -27.77 -41.68 -37.00
CA ARG A 354 -29.16 -41.95 -36.60
C ARG A 354 -30.01 -40.68 -36.62
N ASP A 355 -29.42 -39.57 -36.17
CA ASP A 355 -30.07 -38.28 -36.02
C ASP A 355 -30.35 -37.68 -37.41
N ILE A 356 -29.38 -37.84 -38.33
CA ILE A 356 -29.53 -37.59 -39.78
C ILE A 356 -30.77 -38.29 -40.36
N LYS A 357 -30.87 -39.62 -40.16
CA LYS A 357 -31.99 -40.43 -40.71
C LYS A 357 -33.35 -40.00 -40.17
N LYS A 358 -33.41 -39.42 -38.98
CA LYS A 358 -34.63 -38.90 -38.35
C LYS A 358 -34.91 -37.43 -38.66
N LYS A 359 -33.97 -36.70 -39.27
CA LYS A 359 -33.95 -35.23 -39.32
C LYS A 359 -34.07 -34.62 -37.92
N GLU A 360 -33.31 -35.15 -36.98
CA GLU A 360 -33.23 -34.70 -35.59
C GLU A 360 -31.80 -34.24 -35.27
N ILE A 361 -31.65 -33.33 -34.30
CA ILE A 361 -30.36 -32.87 -33.77
C ILE A 361 -30.47 -32.84 -32.24
N CYS A 362 -29.51 -33.45 -31.55
CA CYS A 362 -29.39 -33.36 -30.10
C CYS A 362 -28.65 -32.05 -29.73
N VAL A 363 -29.33 -31.19 -28.98
CA VAL A 363 -28.82 -29.90 -28.51
C VAL A 363 -28.56 -29.98 -27.02
N PHE A 364 -27.30 -29.84 -26.62
CA PHE A 364 -26.91 -29.70 -25.22
C PHE A 364 -26.74 -28.22 -24.87
N GLN A 365 -27.38 -27.79 -23.78
CA GLN A 365 -27.31 -26.42 -23.25
C GLN A 365 -26.38 -26.35 -22.04
N ARG A 366 -25.37 -25.47 -22.07
CA ARG A 366 -24.28 -25.46 -21.08
C ARG A 366 -24.67 -24.94 -19.70
N HIS A 367 -25.55 -23.94 -19.60
CA HIS A 367 -25.88 -23.26 -18.34
C HIS A 367 -26.69 -24.13 -17.38
N ASN A 368 -27.53 -25.02 -17.91
CA ASN A 368 -28.41 -25.91 -17.15
C ASN A 368 -28.08 -27.41 -17.33
N ASN A 369 -27.10 -27.74 -18.18
CA ASN A 369 -26.69 -29.11 -18.52
C ASN A 369 -27.79 -29.98 -19.15
N SER A 370 -28.85 -29.37 -19.70
CA SER A 370 -29.96 -30.08 -20.32
C SER A 370 -29.64 -30.55 -21.75
N LYS A 371 -30.35 -31.57 -22.20
CA LYS A 371 -30.39 -32.00 -23.61
C LYS A 371 -31.82 -31.87 -24.14
N LYS A 372 -31.96 -31.29 -25.33
CA LYS A 372 -33.21 -31.19 -26.09
C LYS A 372 -32.98 -31.84 -27.46
N ILE A 373 -33.95 -32.59 -27.98
CA ILE A 373 -33.94 -33.02 -29.38
C ILE A 373 -34.76 -31.98 -30.16
N ILE A 374 -34.18 -31.41 -31.21
CA ILE A 374 -34.89 -30.51 -32.13
C ILE A 374 -34.98 -31.15 -33.53
N LYS A 375 -36.06 -30.88 -34.25
CA LYS A 375 -36.16 -31.25 -35.66
C LYS A 375 -35.25 -30.36 -36.51
N TYR A 376 -34.61 -30.94 -37.51
CA TYR A 376 -33.83 -30.22 -38.51
C TYR A 376 -34.72 -29.83 -39.68
N GLU A 377 -34.97 -28.52 -39.78
CA GLU A 377 -35.70 -27.86 -40.86
C GLU A 377 -34.84 -26.70 -41.36
N GLN A 378 -34.29 -26.83 -42.56
CA GLN A 378 -33.22 -25.96 -43.08
C GLN A 378 -33.53 -24.45 -42.96
N GLU A 379 -34.74 -24.04 -43.33
CA GLU A 379 -35.19 -22.63 -43.32
C GLU A 379 -35.44 -22.05 -41.91
N SER A 380 -35.84 -22.89 -40.95
CA SER A 380 -36.20 -22.47 -39.58
C SER A 380 -35.06 -22.68 -38.58
N PHE A 381 -34.05 -23.49 -38.92
CA PHE A 381 -33.00 -23.93 -38.01
C PHE A 381 -32.24 -22.79 -37.34
N SER A 382 -31.78 -21.79 -38.10
CA SER A 382 -31.00 -20.68 -37.54
C SER A 382 -31.83 -19.79 -36.61
N LYS A 383 -33.14 -19.64 -36.86
CA LYS A 383 -34.08 -18.96 -35.96
C LYS A 383 -34.24 -19.73 -34.66
N THR A 384 -34.40 -21.06 -34.74
CA THR A 384 -34.47 -21.96 -33.59
C THR A 384 -33.21 -21.92 -32.72
N ILE A 385 -32.02 -21.90 -33.33
CA ILE A 385 -30.76 -21.78 -32.58
C ILE A 385 -30.59 -20.38 -31.97
N LYS A 386 -30.96 -19.29 -32.66
CA LYS A 386 -30.98 -17.94 -32.07
C LYS A 386 -31.91 -17.86 -30.86
N LYS A 387 -33.11 -18.45 -30.94
CA LYS A 387 -34.03 -18.53 -29.81
C LYS A 387 -33.41 -19.29 -28.63
N ASN A 388 -32.73 -20.42 -28.87
CA ASN A 388 -32.04 -21.16 -27.81
C ASN A 388 -30.91 -20.34 -27.16
N LEU A 389 -30.19 -19.51 -27.92
CA LEU A 389 -29.17 -18.61 -27.36
C LEU A 389 -29.82 -17.47 -26.54
N GLN A 390 -30.97 -16.95 -26.94
CA GLN A 390 -31.73 -15.98 -26.14
C GLN A 390 -32.25 -16.63 -24.84
N GLU A 391 -32.87 -17.81 -24.91
CA GLU A 391 -33.33 -18.59 -23.74
C GLU A 391 -32.20 -18.81 -22.71
N ILE A 392 -30.98 -19.13 -23.17
CA ILE A 392 -29.81 -19.27 -22.28
C ILE A 392 -29.44 -17.95 -21.60
N HIS A 393 -29.48 -16.83 -22.32
CA HIS A 393 -29.17 -15.51 -21.74
C HIS A 393 -30.21 -15.10 -20.69
N ASP A 394 -31.49 -15.28 -21.00
CA ASP A 394 -32.60 -14.93 -20.13
C ASP A 394 -32.61 -15.80 -18.86
N ASP A 395 -32.36 -17.12 -18.99
CA ASP A 395 -32.20 -18.04 -17.86
C ASP A 395 -31.03 -17.64 -16.95
N LEU A 396 -29.88 -17.28 -17.52
CA LEU A 396 -28.70 -16.83 -16.77
C LEU A 396 -29.02 -15.55 -15.97
N PHE A 397 -29.62 -14.55 -16.62
CA PHE A 397 -30.00 -13.31 -15.97
C PHE A 397 -31.04 -13.54 -14.87
N LYS A 398 -32.12 -14.27 -15.18
CA LYS A 398 -33.20 -14.57 -14.23
C LYS A 398 -32.67 -15.26 -12.98
N LYS A 399 -31.88 -16.34 -13.15
CA LYS A 399 -31.28 -17.08 -12.04
C LYS A 399 -30.40 -16.19 -11.16
N ALA A 400 -29.55 -15.37 -11.78
CA ALA A 400 -28.71 -14.43 -11.05
C ALA A 400 -29.51 -13.37 -10.30
N TYR A 401 -30.55 -12.82 -10.94
CA TYR A 401 -31.43 -11.80 -10.37
C TYR A 401 -32.22 -12.33 -9.19
N GLU A 402 -32.83 -13.51 -9.30
CA GLU A 402 -33.54 -14.19 -8.21
C GLU A 402 -32.62 -14.42 -6.99
N VAL A 403 -31.37 -14.82 -7.21
CA VAL A 403 -30.37 -14.98 -6.13
C VAL A 403 -30.02 -13.63 -5.51
N GLN A 404 -29.75 -12.59 -6.31
CA GLN A 404 -29.45 -11.25 -5.80
C GLN A 404 -30.62 -10.71 -4.96
N GLN A 405 -31.85 -10.76 -5.47
CA GLN A 405 -33.04 -10.27 -4.75
C GLN A 405 -33.31 -11.08 -3.47
N LYS A 406 -33.13 -12.40 -3.49
CA LYS A 406 -33.23 -13.25 -2.29
C LYS A 406 -32.23 -12.86 -1.21
N ASN A 407 -31.03 -12.42 -1.60
CA ASN A 407 -29.93 -12.04 -0.72
C ASN A 407 -29.87 -10.54 -0.39
N ILE A 408 -30.82 -9.72 -0.85
CA ILE A 408 -31.00 -8.35 -0.35
C ILE A 408 -32.06 -8.39 0.77
N LYS A 409 -31.71 -7.92 1.96
CA LYS A 409 -32.61 -7.84 3.12
C LYS A 409 -32.85 -6.40 3.53
N TYR A 410 -34.11 -6.04 3.74
CA TYR A 410 -34.45 -4.78 4.41
C TYR A 410 -34.30 -4.99 5.93
N VAL A 411 -33.53 -4.14 6.59
CA VAL A 411 -33.22 -4.25 8.03
C VAL A 411 -33.30 -2.89 8.70
N GLU A 412 -33.97 -2.84 9.85
CA GLU A 412 -34.25 -1.58 10.57
C GLU A 412 -33.62 -1.54 11.97
N ASN A 413 -33.15 -2.68 12.49
CA ASN A 413 -32.39 -2.77 13.73
C ASN A 413 -31.02 -3.44 13.49
N PHE A 414 -30.07 -3.14 14.37
CA PHE A 414 -28.67 -3.54 14.17
C PHE A 414 -28.39 -5.02 14.44
N GLU A 415 -29.27 -5.70 15.19
CA GLU A 415 -29.17 -7.14 15.46
C GLU A 415 -29.48 -7.94 14.19
N GLU A 416 -30.57 -7.62 13.50
CA GLU A 416 -30.89 -8.14 12.17
C GLU A 416 -29.82 -7.78 11.14
N PHE A 417 -29.32 -6.55 11.15
CA PHE A 417 -28.22 -6.13 10.27
C PHE A 417 -27.01 -7.06 10.45
N SER A 418 -26.55 -7.24 11.69
CA SER A 418 -25.38 -8.06 12.00
C SER A 418 -25.62 -9.54 11.65
N LYS A 419 -26.80 -10.06 11.94
CA LYS A 419 -27.22 -11.43 11.60
C LYS A 419 -27.20 -11.65 10.08
N PHE A 420 -27.95 -10.86 9.32
CA PHE A 420 -28.05 -11.05 7.87
C PHE A 420 -26.75 -10.75 7.13
N LEU A 421 -25.88 -9.87 7.65
CA LEU A 421 -24.52 -9.69 7.12
C LEU A 421 -23.68 -10.98 7.23
N ASN A 422 -23.83 -11.71 8.33
CA ASN A 422 -23.19 -13.01 8.57
C ASN A 422 -23.81 -14.10 7.70
N ASP A 423 -25.12 -14.05 7.45
CA ASP A 423 -25.84 -14.88 6.47
C ASP A 423 -25.58 -14.45 5.00
N LYS A 424 -24.42 -13.83 4.73
CA LYS A 424 -23.94 -13.41 3.41
C LYS A 424 -24.85 -12.44 2.63
N CYS A 425 -25.80 -11.77 3.28
CA CYS A 425 -26.73 -10.87 2.59
C CYS A 425 -26.18 -9.45 2.39
N LEU A 426 -26.71 -8.76 1.38
CA LEU A 426 -26.66 -7.29 1.28
C LEU A 426 -27.84 -6.69 2.03
N LEU A 427 -27.64 -5.51 2.61
CA LEU A 427 -28.54 -4.96 3.62
C LEU A 427 -29.04 -3.58 3.21
N MET A 428 -30.32 -3.47 2.93
CA MET A 428 -31.01 -2.22 2.70
C MET A 428 -31.48 -1.66 4.03
N THR A 429 -30.89 -0.55 4.50
CA THR A 429 -31.19 -0.01 5.83
C THR A 429 -31.55 1.48 5.80
N PRO A 430 -32.49 1.96 6.63
CA PRO A 430 -32.71 3.38 6.82
C PRO A 430 -31.45 4.06 7.37
N TRP A 431 -30.92 5.06 6.66
CA TRP A 431 -29.70 5.76 7.06
C TRP A 431 -29.86 7.28 7.00
N CYS A 432 -29.08 7.99 7.82
CA CYS A 432 -29.10 9.45 7.96
C CYS A 432 -28.11 10.18 7.03
N GLU A 433 -27.25 9.44 6.33
CA GLU A 433 -26.15 9.97 5.51
C GLU A 433 -25.09 10.74 6.30
N ASN A 434 -24.91 10.42 7.59
CA ASN A 434 -23.82 10.97 8.42
C ASN A 434 -22.63 10.01 8.40
N THR A 435 -21.45 10.53 8.03
CA THR A 435 -20.18 9.79 7.93
C THR A 435 -19.81 9.05 9.22
N LYS A 436 -20.07 9.64 10.40
CA LYS A 436 -19.84 8.99 11.71
C LYS A 436 -20.68 7.73 11.89
N CYS A 437 -21.92 7.73 11.40
CA CYS A 437 -22.78 6.54 11.45
C CYS A 437 -22.33 5.46 10.48
N GLU A 438 -21.68 5.80 9.35
CA GLU A 438 -21.09 4.82 8.45
C GLU A 438 -19.82 4.17 9.05
N GLU A 439 -18.96 4.96 9.70
CA GLU A 439 -17.82 4.44 10.46
C GLU A 439 -18.26 3.53 11.62
N GLU A 440 -19.34 3.89 12.31
CA GLU A 440 -19.90 3.04 13.37
C GLU A 440 -20.50 1.75 12.80
N ILE A 441 -21.27 1.78 11.71
CA ILE A 441 -21.74 0.56 11.02
C ILE A 441 -20.54 -0.34 10.67
N LYS A 442 -19.49 0.24 10.08
CA LYS A 442 -18.28 -0.49 9.71
C LYS A 442 -17.58 -1.12 10.91
N THR A 443 -17.47 -0.42 12.03
CA THR A 443 -16.77 -0.93 13.22
C THR A 443 -17.62 -1.96 13.97
N ARG A 444 -18.91 -1.67 14.16
CA ARG A 444 -19.84 -2.44 15.00
C ARG A 444 -20.34 -3.73 14.33
N SER A 445 -20.15 -3.88 13.01
CA SER A 445 -20.53 -5.09 12.23
C SER A 445 -19.35 -6.03 11.89
N ILE A 446 -18.17 -5.79 12.47
CA ILE A 446 -17.05 -6.73 12.41
C ILE A 446 -17.42 -8.00 13.18
N LEU A 447 -17.26 -9.17 12.57
CA LEU A 447 -17.48 -10.44 13.26
C LEU A 447 -16.21 -10.89 13.98
N TYR A 448 -16.28 -10.96 15.30
CA TYR A 448 -15.22 -11.49 16.13
C TYR A 448 -15.45 -12.96 16.53
N LYS A 449 -14.38 -13.74 16.63
CA LYS A 449 -14.37 -15.05 17.29
C LYS A 449 -13.04 -15.26 18.02
N ASP A 450 -13.08 -15.49 19.33
CA ASP A 450 -11.88 -15.67 20.16
C ASP A 450 -10.93 -14.45 20.12
N ASP A 451 -11.49 -13.23 20.23
CA ASP A 451 -10.85 -11.88 20.10
C ASP A 451 -10.37 -11.48 18.71
N ASN A 452 -10.89 -12.14 17.68
CA ASN A 452 -10.30 -12.08 16.35
C ASN A 452 -11.23 -11.73 15.21
N VAL A 453 -10.76 -10.98 14.21
CA VAL A 453 -11.56 -10.61 13.04
C VAL A 453 -11.70 -11.79 12.08
N VAL A 454 -12.86 -12.46 12.13
CA VAL A 454 -13.23 -13.52 11.18
C VAL A 454 -13.74 -12.90 9.87
N LEU A 455 -14.58 -11.87 9.97
CA LEU A 455 -15.14 -11.16 8.82
C LEU A 455 -15.10 -9.65 9.09
N SER A 456 -14.61 -8.91 8.08
CA SER A 456 -14.62 -7.46 8.04
C SER A 456 -16.04 -6.88 8.22
N GLY A 457 -16.15 -5.67 8.74
CA GLY A 457 -17.41 -4.95 8.80
C GLY A 457 -18.01 -4.63 7.44
N ALA A 458 -19.26 -4.19 7.44
CA ALA A 458 -19.93 -3.66 6.28
C ALA A 458 -19.36 -2.28 5.88
N LYS A 459 -19.41 -1.98 4.58
CA LYS A 459 -19.31 -0.62 4.02
C LYS A 459 -20.64 -0.27 3.36
N SER A 460 -20.90 1.01 3.13
CA SER A 460 -21.93 1.35 2.14
C SER A 460 -21.48 0.89 0.76
N LEU A 461 -22.44 0.46 -0.06
CA LEU A 461 -22.22 0.09 -1.45
C LEU A 461 -22.76 1.19 -2.35
N CYS A 462 -24.04 1.55 -2.16
CA CYS A 462 -24.67 2.73 -2.76
C CYS A 462 -25.96 3.11 -2.03
N ILE A 463 -26.46 4.32 -2.28
CA ILE A 463 -27.83 4.78 -2.04
C ILE A 463 -28.61 4.50 -3.34
N PRO A 464 -29.45 3.45 -3.42
CA PRO A 464 -30.06 3.03 -4.69
C PRO A 464 -31.15 4.00 -5.16
N PHE A 465 -31.24 4.23 -6.47
CA PHE A 465 -32.26 5.12 -7.03
C PHE A 465 -33.68 4.54 -6.95
N GLU A 466 -33.82 3.21 -7.03
CA GLU A 466 -35.10 2.50 -7.03
C GLU A 466 -35.46 1.94 -5.63
N ALA A 467 -34.97 2.57 -4.57
CA ALA A 467 -35.27 2.18 -3.20
C ALA A 467 -36.72 2.53 -2.79
N LYS A 468 -37.28 1.78 -1.83
CA LYS A 468 -38.62 2.07 -1.27
C LYS A 468 -38.68 3.47 -0.65
N LYS A 469 -39.86 4.09 -0.68
CA LYS A 469 -40.13 5.32 0.08
C LYS A 469 -39.90 5.06 1.58
N LEU A 470 -39.35 6.07 2.25
CA LEU A 470 -38.92 5.98 3.64
C LEU A 470 -39.93 6.72 4.52
N GLU A 471 -40.78 5.96 5.21
CA GLU A 471 -41.89 6.48 6.01
C GLU A 471 -41.58 6.29 7.50
N ASN A 472 -41.42 7.41 8.23
CA ASN A 472 -41.22 7.48 9.68
C ASN A 472 -40.15 6.53 10.25
N LYS A 473 -39.06 6.28 9.51
CA LYS A 473 -37.91 5.48 9.97
C LYS A 473 -36.82 6.36 10.58
N THR A 474 -36.17 5.83 11.61
CA THR A 474 -35.00 6.38 12.27
C THR A 474 -33.73 5.67 11.81
N CYS A 475 -32.57 6.31 11.98
CA CYS A 475 -31.29 5.72 11.59
C CYS A 475 -30.91 4.58 12.53
N ILE A 476 -30.56 3.43 11.94
CA ILE A 476 -30.14 2.18 12.62
C ILE A 476 -28.98 2.33 13.64
N ILE A 477 -28.26 3.45 13.58
CA ILE A 477 -27.21 3.82 14.54
C ILE A 477 -27.69 4.89 15.52
N CYS A 478 -27.90 6.12 15.05
CA CYS A 478 -28.07 7.28 15.93
C CYS A 478 -29.52 7.55 16.34
N ASN A 479 -30.49 6.75 15.87
CA ASN A 479 -31.93 6.97 16.00
C ASN A 479 -32.45 8.34 15.49
N GLY A 480 -31.59 9.15 14.86
CA GLY A 480 -31.96 10.41 14.23
C GLY A 480 -32.77 10.23 12.95
N LYS A 481 -33.26 11.34 12.39
CA LYS A 481 -34.05 11.37 11.16
C LYS A 481 -33.26 10.75 9.99
N CYS A 482 -33.84 9.73 9.36
CA CYS A 482 -33.31 9.17 8.12
C CYS A 482 -33.56 10.07 6.92
N LYS A 483 -32.69 9.95 5.91
CA LYS A 483 -32.87 10.56 4.60
C LYS A 483 -33.35 9.52 3.58
N ARG A 484 -32.58 8.45 3.38
CA ARG A 484 -32.81 7.43 2.35
C ARG A 484 -32.46 6.02 2.85
N TYR A 485 -33.03 5.01 2.20
CA TYR A 485 -32.53 3.64 2.31
C TYR A 485 -31.18 3.54 1.61
N THR A 486 -30.21 2.90 2.26
CA THR A 486 -28.86 2.72 1.74
C THR A 486 -28.49 1.25 1.76
N LEU A 487 -27.83 0.78 0.71
CA LEU A 487 -27.39 -0.60 0.56
C LEU A 487 -25.98 -0.75 1.18
N PHE A 488 -25.86 -1.62 2.17
CA PHE A 488 -24.61 -1.98 2.83
C PHE A 488 -24.23 -3.44 2.53
N GLY A 489 -22.94 -3.75 2.64
CA GLY A 489 -22.44 -5.12 2.51
C GLY A 489 -20.95 -5.25 2.81
N ARG A 490 -20.46 -6.48 2.83
CA ARG A 490 -19.02 -6.74 2.97
C ARG A 490 -18.31 -6.56 1.63
N ILE A 491 -17.09 -6.03 1.67
CA ILE A 491 -16.17 -5.91 0.51
C ILE A 491 -14.92 -6.77 0.79
N ASN A 492 -14.24 -7.28 -0.24
CA ASN A 492 -13.07 -8.15 -0.07
C ASN A 492 -11.85 -7.40 0.50
N GLU A 493 -11.57 -7.59 1.80
CA GLU A 493 -10.28 -7.22 2.41
C GLU A 493 -9.44 -8.46 2.71
N ILE A 494 -8.43 -8.70 1.88
CA ILE A 494 -7.60 -9.92 1.93
C ILE A 494 -6.27 -9.61 2.64
N ILE A 495 -6.31 -9.58 3.98
CA ILE A 495 -5.10 -9.47 4.82
C ILE A 495 -4.38 -10.83 4.91
N ILE A 496 -5.13 -11.93 5.06
CA ILE A 496 -4.59 -13.28 5.28
C ILE A 496 -3.72 -13.77 4.11
N ALA A 497 -4.11 -13.52 2.85
CA ALA A 497 -3.34 -13.98 1.70
C ALA A 497 -1.98 -13.27 1.54
N LYS A 498 -1.75 -12.10 2.17
CA LYS A 498 -0.42 -11.47 2.17
C LYS A 498 0.59 -12.32 2.95
N ILE A 499 0.19 -12.78 4.13
CA ILE A 499 1.06 -13.55 5.03
C ILE A 499 1.32 -14.95 4.47
N GLN A 500 0.30 -15.59 3.87
CA GLN A 500 0.45 -16.83 3.10
C GLN A 500 1.53 -16.70 2.01
N ASN A 501 1.43 -15.65 1.17
CA ASN A 501 2.39 -15.43 0.09
C ASN A 501 3.84 -15.20 0.57
N LEU A 502 4.03 -14.53 1.72
CA LEU A 502 5.35 -14.32 2.32
C LEU A 502 5.93 -15.62 2.91
N LEU A 503 5.07 -16.46 3.50
CA LEU A 503 5.42 -17.79 3.96
C LEU A 503 5.86 -18.69 2.78
N ASP A 504 5.07 -18.75 1.72
CA ASP A 504 5.36 -19.58 0.55
C ASP A 504 6.68 -19.15 -0.13
N PHE A 505 6.94 -17.84 -0.22
CA PHE A 505 8.21 -17.30 -0.68
C PHE A 505 9.39 -17.70 0.23
N ALA A 506 9.24 -17.58 1.55
CA ALA A 506 10.29 -17.94 2.51
C ALA A 506 10.59 -19.45 2.53
N ILE A 507 9.57 -20.30 2.33
CA ILE A 507 9.73 -21.74 2.13
C ILE A 507 10.51 -22.01 0.84
N LYS A 508 10.09 -21.41 -0.29
CA LYS A 508 10.68 -21.64 -1.62
C LYS A 508 12.13 -21.15 -1.72
N THR A 509 12.50 -20.11 -0.99
CA THR A 509 13.88 -19.58 -0.89
C THR A 509 14.72 -20.21 0.23
N ASN A 510 14.16 -21.20 0.95
CA ASN A 510 14.77 -21.85 2.12
C ASN A 510 15.27 -20.85 3.21
N SER A 511 14.60 -19.70 3.33
CA SER A 511 15.01 -18.62 4.24
C SER A 511 14.89 -19.02 5.71
N LYS A 512 15.80 -18.53 6.56
CA LYS A 512 15.74 -18.71 8.02
C LYS A 512 14.43 -18.15 8.63
N THR A 513 13.76 -17.23 7.95
CA THR A 513 12.45 -16.70 8.36
C THR A 513 11.26 -17.60 8.04
N LYS A 514 11.43 -18.72 7.30
CA LYS A 514 10.31 -19.61 6.93
C LYS A 514 9.55 -20.17 8.14
N TYR A 515 10.27 -20.53 9.21
CA TYR A 515 9.66 -21.00 10.46
C TYR A 515 8.97 -19.86 11.23
N LEU A 516 9.49 -18.64 11.14
CA LEU A 516 8.88 -17.45 11.74
C LEU A 516 7.56 -17.11 11.03
N TYR A 517 7.55 -17.03 9.70
CA TYR A 517 6.30 -16.81 8.95
C TYR A 517 5.32 -17.98 9.10
N LYS A 518 5.79 -19.23 9.21
CA LYS A 518 4.91 -20.37 9.45
C LYS A 518 4.24 -20.27 10.81
N LYS A 519 4.99 -19.92 11.85
CA LYS A 519 4.48 -19.75 13.21
C LYS A 519 3.59 -18.51 13.36
N ILE A 520 3.92 -17.39 12.71
CA ILE A 520 3.04 -16.20 12.63
C ILE A 520 1.75 -16.53 11.88
N TYR A 521 1.83 -17.26 10.77
CA TYR A 521 0.65 -17.71 10.03
C TYR A 521 -0.21 -18.68 10.87
N GLU A 522 0.39 -19.65 11.56
CA GLU A 522 -0.34 -20.59 12.42
C GLU A 522 -0.90 -19.92 13.69
N GLU A 523 -0.19 -18.97 14.31
CA GLU A 523 -0.74 -18.19 15.43
C GLU A 523 -1.81 -17.19 14.99
N ILE A 524 -1.69 -16.52 13.84
CA ILE A 524 -2.78 -15.70 13.28
C ILE A 524 -3.93 -16.60 12.82
N LYS A 525 -3.71 -17.86 12.43
CA LYS A 525 -4.80 -18.79 12.10
C LYS A 525 -5.54 -19.30 13.35
N ASN A 526 -4.82 -19.50 14.45
CA ASN A 526 -5.33 -20.03 15.72
C ASN A 526 -5.78 -18.96 16.73
N LYS A 527 -5.31 -17.71 16.59
CA LYS A 527 -5.56 -16.52 17.41
C LYS A 527 -5.59 -15.26 16.51
N GLN A 528 -6.50 -15.21 15.54
CA GLN A 528 -6.69 -14.21 14.45
C GLN A 528 -6.75 -12.68 14.82
N ILE A 529 -5.92 -12.16 15.74
CA ILE A 529 -5.93 -10.77 16.25
C ILE A 529 -5.54 -9.77 15.13
N PRO A 530 -6.26 -8.63 14.96
CA PRO A 530 -5.98 -7.67 13.88
C PRO A 530 -4.68 -6.86 14.06
N ILE A 531 -4.36 -6.42 15.28
CA ILE A 531 -3.08 -5.80 15.71
C ILE A 531 -2.81 -6.27 17.14
N PHE A 532 -1.60 -6.75 17.45
CA PHE A 532 -1.23 -7.12 18.82
C PHE A 532 -0.91 -5.88 19.68
N SER A 533 -1.42 -5.85 20.92
CA SER A 533 -0.93 -4.91 21.94
C SER A 533 0.47 -5.31 22.44
N LYS A 534 1.22 -4.35 22.99
CA LYS A 534 2.58 -4.56 23.54
C LYS A 534 2.63 -5.67 24.60
N THR A 535 1.54 -5.88 25.34
CA THR A 535 1.35 -6.96 26.31
C THR A 535 1.09 -8.30 25.64
N GLN A 536 0.28 -8.34 24.57
CA GLN A 536 0.04 -9.55 23.80
C GLN A 536 1.31 -10.04 23.07
N ILE A 537 2.16 -9.15 22.54
CA ILE A 537 3.44 -9.50 21.89
C ILE A 537 4.45 -10.11 22.88
N LYS A 538 4.40 -9.72 24.15
CA LYS A 538 5.23 -10.30 25.22
C LYS A 538 4.75 -11.69 25.66
N ASN A 539 3.45 -11.97 25.53
CA ASN A 539 2.82 -13.21 25.97
C ASN A 539 2.72 -14.28 24.86
N ILE A 540 3.45 -14.11 23.75
CA ILE A 540 3.51 -15.11 22.67
C ILE A 540 4.49 -16.23 23.04
N ASN A 541 3.96 -17.43 23.32
CA ASN A 541 4.76 -18.58 23.75
C ASN A 541 5.91 -18.90 22.78
N ASN A 542 7.11 -19.08 23.33
CA ASN A 542 8.35 -19.34 22.58
C ASN A 542 8.70 -18.22 21.57
N VAL A 543 8.39 -16.95 21.87
CA VAL A 543 9.01 -15.78 21.23
C VAL A 543 9.98 -15.16 22.23
N GLY A 544 11.28 -15.25 21.95
CA GLY A 544 12.31 -14.71 22.85
C GLY A 544 12.29 -13.17 22.91
N PRO A 545 12.74 -12.56 24.02
CA PRO A 545 12.59 -11.11 24.26
C PRO A 545 13.22 -10.23 23.17
N LYS A 546 14.24 -10.73 22.47
CA LYS A 546 14.90 -10.04 21.35
C LYS A 546 14.00 -9.91 20.11
N ILE A 547 13.06 -10.83 19.90
CA ILE A 547 12.11 -10.84 18.77
C ILE A 547 10.86 -10.03 19.12
N SER A 548 10.33 -10.16 20.34
CA SER A 548 9.24 -9.30 20.82
C SER A 548 9.62 -7.81 20.72
N LYS A 549 10.86 -7.45 21.04
CA LYS A 549 11.36 -6.06 20.94
C LYS A 549 11.38 -5.53 19.49
N ILE A 550 11.62 -6.39 18.49
CA ILE A 550 11.58 -6.03 17.06
C ILE A 550 10.13 -5.85 16.57
N LEU A 551 9.23 -6.76 16.96
CA LEU A 551 7.81 -6.68 16.62
C LEU A 551 7.16 -5.43 17.22
N ILE A 552 7.43 -5.16 18.50
CA ILE A 552 7.02 -3.95 19.21
C ILE A 552 7.52 -2.69 18.48
N SER A 553 8.82 -2.62 18.17
CA SER A 553 9.42 -1.49 17.45
C SER A 553 8.81 -1.27 16.05
N HIS A 554 8.39 -2.33 15.36
CA HIS A 554 7.75 -2.21 14.05
C HIS A 554 6.30 -1.71 14.15
N VAL A 555 5.54 -2.17 15.14
CA VAL A 555 4.19 -1.64 15.44
C VAL A 555 4.26 -0.17 15.87
N GLU A 556 5.23 0.18 16.73
CA GLU A 556 5.49 1.57 17.15
C GLU A 556 5.89 2.46 15.97
N SER A 557 6.69 1.97 15.03
CA SER A 557 7.02 2.70 13.79
C SER A 557 5.77 3.03 12.96
N VAL A 558 4.86 2.06 12.80
CA VAL A 558 3.61 2.23 12.03
C VAL A 558 2.61 3.15 12.74
N LEU A 559 2.60 3.18 14.08
CA LEU A 559 1.79 4.13 14.85
C LEU A 559 2.39 5.55 14.80
N ASN A 560 3.72 5.70 14.90
CA ASN A 560 4.42 6.97 14.78
C ASN A 560 4.20 7.68 13.43
N GLU A 561 4.02 6.93 12.35
CA GLU A 561 3.72 7.48 11.01
C GLU A 561 2.25 7.92 10.86
N LYS A 562 1.32 7.38 11.66
CA LYS A 562 -0.14 7.59 11.48
C LYS A 562 -0.79 8.58 12.45
N ILE A 563 -0.18 8.81 13.61
CA ILE A 563 -0.75 9.70 14.64
C ILE A 563 -0.28 11.14 14.38
N ALA A 564 -1.12 11.93 13.71
CA ALA A 564 -0.79 13.30 13.28
C ALA A 564 -1.26 14.40 14.26
N ASP A 565 -2.26 14.10 15.10
CA ASP A 565 -2.96 15.07 15.95
C ASP A 565 -3.23 14.52 17.38
N LEU A 566 -3.59 15.41 18.31
CA LEU A 566 -3.76 15.07 19.73
C LEU A 566 -4.98 14.17 19.98
N ASP A 567 -6.10 14.37 19.28
CA ASP A 567 -7.31 13.53 19.44
C ASP A 567 -7.05 12.07 18.99
N THR A 568 -6.29 11.91 17.90
CA THR A 568 -5.84 10.61 17.41
C THR A 568 -4.82 9.98 18.37
N LEU A 569 -3.91 10.77 18.94
CA LEU A 569 -2.97 10.28 19.95
C LEU A 569 -3.70 9.79 21.22
N GLU A 570 -4.69 10.54 21.69
CA GLU A 570 -5.44 10.22 22.90
C GLU A 570 -6.27 8.93 22.74
N LYS A 571 -6.84 8.68 21.54
CA LYS A 571 -7.47 7.39 21.18
C LYS A 571 -6.51 6.20 21.24
N TYR A 572 -5.21 6.41 21.03
CA TYR A 572 -4.18 5.36 21.08
C TYR A 572 -3.34 5.37 22.37
N SER A 573 -3.65 6.23 23.33
CA SER A 573 -2.96 6.36 24.62
C SER A 573 -2.74 5.03 25.33
N LEU A 574 -3.78 4.19 25.40
CA LEU A 574 -3.76 2.86 26.03
C LEU A 574 -2.87 1.82 25.33
N LEU A 575 -2.37 2.10 24.13
CA LEU A 575 -1.48 1.22 23.35
C LEU A 575 -0.01 1.67 23.38
N LEU A 576 0.28 2.85 23.92
CA LEU A 576 1.59 3.49 23.96
C LEU A 576 2.11 3.49 25.41
N ASP A 577 3.42 3.33 25.61
CA ASP A 577 4.00 3.62 26.93
C ASP A 577 4.14 5.13 27.14
N GLU A 578 4.24 5.54 28.41
CA GLU A 578 4.23 6.94 28.83
C GLU A 578 5.33 7.78 28.15
N ASN A 579 6.53 7.22 27.94
CA ASN A 579 7.60 7.89 27.18
C ASN A 579 7.23 8.06 25.70
N THR A 580 6.68 7.03 25.07
CA THR A 580 6.30 7.06 23.65
C THR A 580 5.09 7.98 23.43
N TYR A 581 4.11 7.93 24.31
CA TYR A 581 2.96 8.84 24.33
C TYR A 581 3.41 10.29 24.48
N ASN A 582 4.26 10.58 25.47
CA ASN A 582 4.81 11.92 25.68
C ASN A 582 5.71 12.37 24.52
N ASN A 583 6.48 11.48 23.88
CA ASN A 583 7.27 11.81 22.70
C ASN A 583 6.40 12.17 21.48
N ILE A 584 5.32 11.43 21.21
CA ILE A 584 4.39 11.76 20.11
C ILE A 584 3.59 13.03 20.47
N LYS A 585 3.17 13.19 21.72
CA LYS A 585 2.50 14.40 22.23
C LYS A 585 3.39 15.63 22.06
N ASN A 586 4.66 15.54 22.45
CA ASN A 586 5.64 16.59 22.29
C ASN A 586 5.93 16.86 20.81
N ARG A 587 5.99 15.84 19.95
CA ARG A 587 6.11 16.01 18.48
C ARG A 587 4.96 16.79 17.86
N ILE A 588 3.73 16.58 18.34
CA ILE A 588 2.52 17.25 17.84
C ILE A 588 2.39 18.66 18.42
N THR A 589 2.79 18.85 19.69
CA THR A 589 2.70 20.15 20.39
C THR A 589 3.86 21.10 20.06
N LEU A 590 5.05 20.58 19.75
CA LEU A 590 6.21 21.38 19.33
C LEU A 590 6.32 21.40 17.81
N ASN A 591 5.98 22.55 17.22
CA ASN A 591 6.34 22.87 15.84
C ASN A 591 7.82 22.56 15.61
N ARG A 592 8.12 21.58 14.74
CA ARG A 592 9.49 21.33 14.28
C ARG A 592 10.02 22.60 13.63
N LEU A 593 11.20 23.04 14.05
CA LEU A 593 12.00 24.01 13.29
C LEU A 593 12.21 23.44 11.88
N SER A 594 11.52 24.02 10.91
CA SER A 594 11.72 23.72 9.50
C SER A 594 13.08 24.25 9.07
N ILE A 595 13.72 23.56 8.11
CA ILE A 595 15.03 23.95 7.56
C ILE A 595 14.99 25.40 7.02
N SER A 596 13.82 25.88 6.56
CA SER A 596 13.58 27.28 6.20
C SER A 596 14.01 28.29 7.27
N ASN A 597 13.75 27.99 8.55
CA ASN A 597 13.99 28.92 9.66
C ASN A 597 15.48 29.05 10.02
N ILE A 598 16.35 28.22 9.42
CA ILE A 598 17.81 28.24 9.58
C ILE A 598 18.47 28.99 8.41
N MET A 599 17.73 29.28 7.33
CA MET A 599 18.28 29.80 6.07
C MET A 599 17.96 31.27 5.78
N GLU A 600 17.15 31.96 6.60
CA GLU A 600 16.93 33.40 6.45
C GLU A 600 18.16 34.21 6.89
N GLU A 601 18.57 35.15 6.04
CA GLU A 601 19.66 36.10 6.29
C GLU A 601 19.17 37.23 7.20
N ASN A 602 19.98 37.60 8.20
CA ASN A 602 19.88 38.90 8.88
C ASN A 602 21.29 39.38 9.26
N ASP A 603 21.65 40.55 8.73
CA ASP A 603 22.88 41.27 9.07
C ASP A 603 22.84 41.82 10.50
N SER A 604 23.96 41.71 11.24
CA SER A 604 24.55 42.83 12.01
C SER A 604 25.77 42.41 12.86
N ASP A 605 26.96 42.73 12.36
CA ASP A 605 28.05 43.52 13.00
C ASP A 605 28.54 43.34 14.48
N ILE A 606 29.88 43.52 14.63
CA ILE A 606 30.70 43.94 15.81
C ILE A 606 31.53 42.89 16.61
N SER A 607 32.66 43.36 17.17
CA SER A 607 34.02 42.78 17.25
C SER A 607 34.60 42.29 18.61
N LEU A 608 35.45 41.24 18.56
CA LEU A 608 36.78 40.97 19.23
C LEU A 608 37.05 41.17 20.77
N VAL A 609 37.76 40.20 21.41
CA VAL A 609 39.13 40.29 22.07
C VAL A 609 39.48 39.15 23.10
N THR A 610 40.39 38.23 22.69
CA THR A 610 41.46 37.35 23.32
C THR A 610 41.63 36.82 24.80
N VAL A 611 41.88 35.47 24.89
CA VAL A 611 43.07 34.70 25.49
C VAL A 611 43.26 34.36 27.02
N LYS A 612 43.48 33.04 27.39
CA LYS A 612 44.76 32.34 27.87
C LYS A 612 44.62 30.99 28.68
N ASN A 613 45.31 29.89 28.24
CA ASN A 613 45.97 28.76 28.99
C ASN A 613 45.27 27.86 30.09
N VAL A 614 45.78 26.68 30.56
CA VAL A 614 46.34 25.41 29.96
C VAL A 614 46.68 24.28 31.01
N ASN A 615 46.48 22.97 30.72
CA ASN A 615 47.05 21.71 31.36
C ASN A 615 46.71 21.34 32.84
N ASN A 616 46.87 20.11 33.42
CA ASN A 616 47.02 18.67 33.01
C ASN A 616 46.84 17.75 34.25
N ASN A 617 46.72 16.39 34.14
CA ASN A 617 47.51 15.45 35.01
C ASN A 617 47.50 13.92 34.73
N THR A 618 48.72 13.37 34.73
CA THR A 618 49.24 12.05 35.22
C THR A 618 48.65 10.69 34.82
N TYR A 619 47.34 10.50 34.61
CA TYR A 619 46.81 9.14 34.33
C TYR A 619 47.31 8.52 33.00
N GLY A 620 47.75 9.36 32.05
CA GLY A 620 48.19 8.93 30.72
C GLY A 620 49.49 8.11 30.68
N LEU A 621 50.40 8.28 31.67
CA LEU A 621 51.76 7.75 31.59
C LEU A 621 51.83 6.23 31.78
N LEU A 622 50.99 5.68 32.68
CA LEU A 622 50.91 4.23 32.93
C LEU A 622 50.20 3.47 31.81
N LYS A 623 49.41 4.16 30.98
CA LYS A 623 48.63 3.56 29.89
C LYS A 623 49.45 3.39 28.60
N ALA A 624 50.52 4.17 28.43
CA ALA A 624 51.38 4.13 27.24
C ALA A 624 52.21 2.84 27.13
N LEU A 625 52.87 2.42 28.22
CA LEU A 625 53.83 1.31 28.24
C LEU A 625 53.21 -0.09 27.98
N TRP A 626 51.89 -0.22 28.05
CA TRP A 626 51.19 -1.46 27.69
C TRP A 626 50.92 -1.57 26.17
N ILE A 627 50.88 -0.44 25.45
CA ILE A 627 50.36 -0.37 24.08
C ILE A 627 51.47 -0.48 23.02
N GLU A 628 52.70 -0.01 23.30
CA GLU A 628 53.75 0.06 22.26
C GLU A 628 54.65 -1.21 22.15
N ASP A 629 55.13 -1.78 23.26
CA ASP A 629 56.21 -2.80 23.21
C ASP A 629 55.75 -4.28 23.26
N GLY A 630 54.45 -4.56 23.27
CA GLY A 630 53.92 -5.94 23.18
C GLY A 630 54.31 -6.89 24.34
N ILE A 631 54.74 -6.35 25.49
CA ILE A 631 55.23 -7.12 26.64
C ILE A 631 54.10 -7.95 27.27
N SER A 632 54.37 -9.23 27.53
CA SER A 632 53.35 -10.16 28.05
C SER A 632 52.94 -9.88 29.50
N LYS A 633 51.68 -10.18 29.82
CA LYS A 633 51.06 -9.95 31.13
C LYS A 633 51.86 -10.57 32.30
N HIS A 634 52.54 -11.69 32.09
CA HIS A 634 53.41 -12.30 33.12
C HIS A 634 54.68 -11.49 33.42
N ARG A 635 55.27 -10.82 32.42
CA ARG A 635 56.45 -9.97 32.61
C ARG A 635 56.09 -8.69 33.37
N ILE A 636 54.91 -8.13 33.12
CA ILE A 636 54.35 -7.00 33.87
C ILE A 636 54.12 -7.38 35.34
N ILE A 637 53.54 -8.55 35.62
CA ILE A 637 53.34 -9.06 36.99
C ILE A 637 54.68 -9.34 37.70
N TYR A 638 55.69 -9.83 36.98
CA TYR A 638 57.04 -10.05 37.51
C TYR A 638 57.74 -8.74 37.88
N LEU A 639 57.62 -7.70 37.04
CA LEU A 639 58.19 -6.37 37.32
C LEU A 639 57.44 -5.65 38.46
N ALA A 640 56.11 -5.75 38.52
CA ALA A 640 55.31 -5.18 39.60
C ALA A 640 55.64 -5.80 40.97
N LYS A 641 55.88 -7.12 41.03
CA LYS A 641 56.27 -7.82 42.26
C LYS A 641 57.58 -7.32 42.91
N ASN A 642 58.46 -6.66 42.15
CA ASN A 642 59.70 -6.09 42.69
C ASN A 642 59.52 -4.66 43.26
N TYR A 643 58.34 -4.05 43.14
CA TYR A 643 58.10 -2.64 43.48
C TYR A 643 56.89 -2.38 44.41
N SER A 644 56.30 -3.41 45.02
CA SER A 644 55.31 -3.23 46.09
C SER A 644 55.53 -4.20 47.25
N SER A 645 55.70 -3.67 48.44
CA SER A 645 55.57 -4.44 49.69
C SER A 645 54.10 -4.82 49.92
N ASN A 646 53.80 -6.09 49.68
CA ASN A 646 52.75 -6.97 50.24
C ASN A 646 51.24 -6.63 50.24
N ASP A 647 50.76 -5.39 50.12
CA ASP A 647 49.34 -5.10 50.48
C ASP A 647 48.31 -5.13 49.33
N PHE A 648 48.49 -5.96 48.31
CA PHE A 648 47.47 -6.21 47.27
C PHE A 648 47.37 -7.68 46.87
N ASP A 649 46.52 -8.43 47.57
CA ASP A 649 46.09 -9.78 47.16
C ASP A 649 44.75 -9.71 46.41
N LEU A 650 44.69 -10.41 45.27
CA LEU A 650 43.51 -10.55 44.39
C LEU A 650 43.08 -12.01 44.23
N THR A 651 43.58 -12.93 45.07
CA THR A 651 43.40 -14.37 44.91
C THR A 651 42.19 -14.96 45.64
N THR A 652 41.57 -14.25 46.58
CA THR A 652 40.36 -14.72 47.27
C THR A 652 39.08 -14.41 46.50
N LYS A 653 38.35 -15.48 46.18
CA LYS A 653 37.11 -15.48 45.39
C LYS A 653 35.92 -15.70 46.33
N PHE A 654 34.87 -14.88 46.22
CA PHE A 654 33.59 -14.95 46.98
C PHE A 654 33.76 -14.66 48.50
N SER A 655 32.81 -13.99 49.16
CA SER A 655 31.44 -14.47 49.42
C SER A 655 30.32 -13.42 49.25
N GLU A 656 29.11 -13.82 49.64
CA GLU A 656 27.81 -13.29 49.25
C GLU A 656 27.35 -12.01 50.00
N MET A 657 26.15 -11.59 49.62
CA MET A 657 25.19 -10.74 50.34
C MET A 657 25.11 -9.25 50.02
N ASP A 658 23.87 -8.80 50.25
CA ASP A 658 23.18 -7.68 49.65
C ASP A 658 23.53 -6.33 50.28
N THR A 659 23.16 -5.25 49.57
CA THR A 659 23.23 -3.84 50.00
C THR A 659 24.60 -3.25 50.33
N LYS A 660 24.96 -2.14 49.65
CA LYS A 660 25.86 -1.11 50.20
C LYS A 660 25.70 0.24 49.48
N LYS A 661 25.30 1.26 50.23
CA LYS A 661 25.78 2.63 50.01
C LYS A 661 27.19 2.70 50.58
N TYR A 662 28.13 3.31 49.86
CA TYR A 662 29.47 3.56 50.38
C TYR A 662 29.49 4.81 51.26
N PHE A 663 30.21 4.75 52.37
CA PHE A 663 30.58 5.92 53.16
C PHE A 663 32.11 6.07 53.14
N LEU A 664 32.60 7.32 53.12
CA LEU A 664 34.03 7.62 53.25
C LEU A 664 34.50 7.37 54.68
N THR A 665 35.72 6.86 54.83
CA THR A 665 36.41 6.81 56.13
C THR A 665 36.78 8.21 56.61
N LEU A 666 37.08 8.36 57.91
CA LEU A 666 37.48 9.64 58.49
C LEU A 666 38.75 10.20 57.84
N GLU A 667 39.69 9.34 57.44
CA GLU A 667 40.86 9.72 56.63
C GLU A 667 40.48 10.15 55.22
N GLY A 668 39.51 9.48 54.59
CA GLY A 668 38.94 9.90 53.30
C GLY A 668 38.26 11.27 53.35
N GLN A 669 37.52 11.57 54.43
CA GLN A 669 36.99 12.91 54.68
C GLN A 669 38.08 13.95 54.92
N ASN A 670 39.11 13.64 55.70
CA ASN A 670 40.22 14.57 55.95
C ASN A 670 41.09 14.83 54.70
N LEU A 671 41.27 13.81 53.85
CA LEU A 671 41.95 13.96 52.56
C LEU A 671 41.10 14.79 51.60
N SER A 672 39.80 14.52 51.50
CA SER A 672 38.83 15.34 50.75
C SER A 672 38.84 16.81 51.20
N ASN A 673 38.71 17.06 52.50
CA ASN A 673 38.71 18.41 53.08
C ASN A 673 40.06 19.14 52.96
N LYS A 674 41.18 18.43 52.72
CA LYS A 674 42.47 19.03 52.35
C LYS A 674 42.55 19.34 50.85
N ILE A 675 42.12 18.42 49.99
CA ILE A 675 42.15 18.57 48.53
C ILE A 675 41.22 19.69 48.07
N PHE A 676 40.01 19.77 48.64
CA PHE A 676 38.99 20.73 48.23
C PHE A 676 38.96 22.03 49.05
N LYS A 677 39.93 22.24 49.95
CA LYS A 677 39.91 23.37 50.91
C LYS A 677 39.88 24.76 50.25
N ASN A 678 40.47 24.87 49.07
CA ASN A 678 40.56 26.10 48.27
C ASN A 678 39.82 25.97 46.92
N THR A 679 38.95 24.97 46.77
CA THR A 679 38.11 24.82 45.57
C THR A 679 36.70 25.30 45.91
N SER A 680 36.36 26.52 45.50
CA SER A 680 34.97 26.95 45.49
C SER A 680 34.19 26.09 44.50
N ILE A 681 33.02 25.59 44.93
CA ILE A 681 31.98 25.20 43.97
C ILE A 681 31.62 26.48 43.23
N ILE A 682 31.82 26.52 41.92
CA ILE A 682 31.36 27.64 41.10
C ILE A 682 29.83 27.59 41.13
N LYS A 683 29.22 28.47 41.93
CA LYS A 683 27.85 28.88 41.69
C LYS A 683 27.85 29.66 40.38
N VAL A 684 27.52 28.99 39.29
CA VAL A 684 27.23 29.66 38.02
C VAL A 684 25.84 30.28 38.15
N GLU A 685 25.80 31.46 38.73
CA GLU A 685 24.71 32.41 38.50
C GLU A 685 24.89 33.04 37.10
N ASP A 686 24.77 32.23 36.06
CA ASP A 686 24.70 32.71 34.67
C ASP A 686 24.02 31.69 33.77
N ASN A 687 22.95 32.09 33.09
CA ASN A 687 22.01 31.20 32.42
C ASN A 687 22.43 30.88 30.97
N GLU A 688 23.74 30.73 30.76
CA GLU A 688 24.39 30.78 29.45
C GLU A 688 24.61 29.39 28.81
N ILE A 689 24.72 29.39 27.48
CA ILE A 689 24.96 28.19 26.65
C ILE A 689 26.42 28.15 26.20
N ILE A 690 27.07 27.01 26.37
CA ILE A 690 28.47 26.77 26.01
C ILE A 690 28.56 25.67 24.95
N LEU A 691 29.25 25.96 23.84
CA LEU A 691 29.57 24.97 22.80
C LEU A 691 30.75 24.10 23.23
N LEU A 692 30.55 22.79 23.34
CA LEU A 692 31.61 21.80 23.54
C LEU A 692 32.15 21.31 22.20
N ILE A 693 33.47 21.41 22.01
CA ILE A 693 34.20 20.98 20.82
C ILE A 693 35.11 19.81 21.20
N ASP A 694 35.14 18.73 20.40
CA ASP A 694 36.15 17.68 20.60
C ASP A 694 37.56 18.23 20.33
N SER A 695 38.43 18.11 21.34
CA SER A 695 39.88 18.32 21.27
C SER A 695 40.60 17.63 20.10
N ARG A 696 40.01 16.60 19.49
CA ARG A 696 40.55 15.86 18.34
C ARG A 696 40.12 16.41 16.98
N GLU A 697 39.12 17.30 16.94
CA GLU A 697 38.57 17.87 15.71
C GLU A 697 39.51 18.96 15.14
N ILE A 698 39.99 18.76 13.91
CA ILE A 698 41.04 19.57 13.28
C ILE A 698 40.80 19.75 11.77
N LYS A 699 41.14 20.93 11.22
CA LYS A 699 41.07 21.21 9.77
C LYS A 699 42.13 20.43 8.99
N ASN A 700 43.36 20.42 9.49
CA ASN A 700 44.48 19.60 9.04
C ASN A 700 45.62 19.65 10.09
N ARG A 701 46.70 18.88 9.87
CA ARG A 701 47.84 18.82 10.80
C ARG A 701 48.51 20.19 11.08
N SER A 702 48.41 21.13 10.14
CA SER A 702 49.01 22.48 10.21
C SER A 702 48.07 23.54 10.81
N TYR A 703 46.75 23.31 10.76
CA TYR A 703 45.71 24.19 11.30
C TYR A 703 44.79 23.40 12.24
N ARG A 704 45.29 23.12 13.44
CA ARG A 704 44.56 22.32 14.44
C ARG A 704 43.45 23.09 15.16
N SER A 705 43.66 24.38 15.44
CA SER A 705 42.70 25.22 16.19
C SER A 705 41.73 26.02 15.32
N PHE A 706 41.28 25.45 14.18
CA PHE A 706 40.43 26.17 13.23
C PHE A 706 39.08 26.58 13.85
N PHE A 707 38.32 25.62 14.38
CA PHE A 707 37.01 25.90 14.97
C PHE A 707 37.10 26.80 16.21
N GLN A 708 38.12 26.59 17.06
CA GLN A 708 38.38 27.45 18.22
C GLN A 708 38.58 28.91 17.80
N LYS A 709 39.46 29.19 16.83
CA LYS A 709 39.68 30.55 16.30
C LYS A 709 38.47 31.11 15.55
N PHE A 710 37.69 30.24 14.90
CA PHE A 710 36.49 30.63 14.18
C PHE A 710 35.39 31.09 15.15
N PHE A 711 35.12 30.33 16.23
CA PHE A 711 34.15 30.72 17.26
C PHE A 711 34.65 31.88 18.15
N GLU A 712 35.95 31.94 18.45
CA GLU A 712 36.59 33.09 19.12
C GLU A 712 36.43 34.39 18.31
N SER A 713 36.55 34.34 16.97
CA SER A 713 36.34 35.51 16.11
C SER A 713 34.87 35.91 15.91
N LYS A 714 33.93 35.10 16.41
CA LYS A 714 32.48 35.28 16.32
C LYS A 714 31.82 35.41 17.71
N SER A 715 32.61 35.63 18.76
CA SER A 715 32.15 35.82 20.15
C SER A 715 31.29 34.69 20.73
N VAL A 716 31.41 33.47 20.19
CA VAL A 716 30.70 32.29 20.71
C VAL A 716 31.48 31.65 21.85
N LYS A 717 30.85 31.54 23.03
CA LYS A 717 31.43 30.85 24.19
C LYS A 717 31.55 29.35 23.91
N TYR A 718 32.78 28.84 23.95
CA TYR A 718 33.09 27.43 23.71
C TYR A 718 34.06 26.87 24.76
N GLU A 719 34.04 25.55 24.92
CA GLU A 719 35.04 24.79 25.66
C GLU A 719 35.55 23.63 24.80
N THR A 720 36.83 23.28 24.92
CA THR A 720 37.44 22.15 24.20
C THR A 720 37.80 21.04 25.18
N ARG A 721 37.18 19.86 25.02
CA ARG A 721 37.40 18.66 25.84
C ARG A 721 37.37 17.40 24.96
N VAL A 722 37.76 16.23 25.48
CA VAL A 722 37.58 14.98 24.74
C VAL A 722 36.10 14.60 24.80
N LEU A 723 35.44 14.49 23.64
CA LEU A 723 34.07 13.97 23.56
C LEU A 723 34.10 12.45 23.35
N GLU A 724 33.21 11.71 24.00
CA GLU A 724 33.10 10.26 23.75
C GLU A 724 32.31 9.97 22.46
N VAL A 725 31.31 10.80 22.14
CA VAL A 725 30.42 10.69 20.97
C VAL A 725 30.07 12.08 20.46
N GLY A 726 30.07 12.24 19.13
CA GLY A 726 29.94 13.54 18.46
C GLY A 726 31.23 14.35 18.51
N ASP A 727 31.35 15.28 17.56
CA ASP A 727 32.47 16.23 17.46
C ASP A 727 32.09 17.60 18.05
N PHE A 728 30.78 17.92 18.10
CA PHE A 728 30.22 19.12 18.72
C PHE A 728 28.92 18.83 19.49
N THR A 729 28.71 19.49 20.62
CA THR A 729 27.43 19.52 21.37
C THR A 729 27.33 20.79 22.22
N TRP A 730 26.17 21.09 22.81
CA TRP A 730 25.96 22.30 23.62
C TRP A 730 25.46 21.94 25.02
N ILE A 731 25.95 22.69 26.02
CA ILE A 731 25.50 22.56 27.42
C ILE A 731 25.02 23.89 27.99
N LYS A 732 24.12 23.81 28.97
CA LYS A 732 23.62 24.91 29.80
C LYS A 732 23.46 24.38 31.23
N ASN A 733 24.13 24.99 32.20
CA ASN A 733 24.10 24.57 33.61
C ASN A 733 24.42 23.06 33.82
N ASP A 734 25.39 22.51 33.06
CA ASP A 734 25.78 21.08 32.99
C ASP A 734 24.73 20.11 32.38
N GLU A 735 23.57 20.61 31.94
CA GLU A 735 22.60 19.87 31.12
C GLU A 735 22.90 20.03 29.62
N ILE A 736 22.70 18.96 28.83
CA ILE A 736 22.83 19.01 27.36
C ILE A 736 21.61 19.66 26.72
N CYS A 737 21.83 20.58 25.79
CA CYS A 737 20.77 21.35 25.13
C CYS A 737 19.93 20.57 24.10
N ASP A 738 20.12 19.25 23.98
CA ASP A 738 19.51 18.34 22.99
C ASP A 738 20.00 18.49 21.53
N TYR A 739 21.26 18.88 21.34
CA TYR A 739 21.92 18.99 20.02
C TYR A 739 23.28 18.30 20.01
N ILE A 740 23.56 17.55 18.94
CA ILE A 740 24.85 16.90 18.72
C ILE A 740 25.19 16.85 17.24
N VAL A 741 26.46 17.04 16.89
CA VAL A 741 26.96 17.04 15.52
C VAL A 741 28.10 16.03 15.41
N GLU A 742 28.02 15.15 14.42
CA GLU A 742 29.17 14.37 13.93
C GLU A 742 29.57 14.92 12.56
N ARG A 743 30.87 15.13 12.33
CA ARG A 743 31.44 15.75 11.14
C ARG A 743 32.37 14.77 10.41
N LYS A 744 32.29 14.75 9.09
CA LYS A 744 33.21 13.99 8.24
C LYS A 744 33.62 14.76 7.00
N CYS A 745 34.90 14.68 6.63
CA CYS A 745 35.31 14.96 5.25
C CYS A 745 34.83 13.81 4.35
N GLY A 746 34.43 14.09 3.11
CA GLY A 746 33.85 13.12 2.18
C GLY A 746 34.68 11.84 1.99
N SER A 747 36.00 11.96 1.99
CA SER A 747 36.92 10.81 1.92
C SER A 747 36.95 9.94 3.20
N ASP A 748 36.85 10.52 4.40
CA ASP A 748 36.72 9.75 5.66
C ASP A 748 35.31 9.20 5.83
N PHE A 749 34.28 9.87 5.29
CA PHE A 749 32.92 9.32 5.20
C PHE A 749 32.88 8.06 4.32
N VAL A 750 33.46 8.10 3.12
CA VAL A 750 33.57 6.91 2.28
C VAL A 750 34.42 5.82 2.94
N SER A 751 35.51 6.19 3.60
CA SER A 751 36.34 5.21 4.35
C SER A 751 35.55 4.57 5.50
N SER A 752 34.77 5.35 6.25
CA SER A 752 33.95 4.86 7.38
C SER A 752 32.81 3.93 6.96
N ILE A 753 32.36 4.02 5.70
CA ILE A 753 31.46 3.03 5.10
C ILE A 753 32.20 1.70 4.87
N VAL A 754 33.41 1.75 4.30
CA VAL A 754 34.21 0.57 3.94
C VAL A 754 34.68 -0.22 5.16
N ASP A 755 35.23 0.46 6.17
CA ASP A 755 35.73 -0.16 7.39
C ASP A 755 34.64 -0.40 8.46
N GLY A 756 33.40 0.02 8.19
CA GLY A 756 32.25 -0.18 9.05
C GLY A 756 32.12 0.80 10.22
N ARG A 757 33.05 1.76 10.41
CA ARG A 757 32.96 2.79 11.46
C ARG A 757 31.62 3.55 11.43
N LEU A 758 31.07 3.84 10.25
CA LEU A 758 29.79 4.55 10.09
C LEU A 758 28.65 3.87 10.87
N LYS A 759 28.59 2.54 10.81
CA LYS A 759 27.55 1.74 11.48
C LYS A 759 27.71 1.77 13.01
N GLU A 760 28.95 1.84 13.49
CA GLU A 760 29.25 2.00 14.91
C GLU A 760 28.89 3.41 15.38
N GLN A 761 29.38 4.46 14.71
CA GLN A 761 29.11 5.86 15.03
C GLN A 761 27.60 6.15 15.09
N LYS A 762 26.86 5.73 14.05
CA LYS A 762 25.39 5.81 14.01
C LYS A 762 24.73 5.14 15.23
N SER A 763 25.20 3.96 15.62
CA SER A 763 24.70 3.24 16.80
C SER A 763 25.03 3.93 18.12
N ARG A 764 26.17 4.64 18.20
CA ARG A 764 26.56 5.43 19.39
C ARG A 764 25.76 6.71 19.50
N LEU A 765 25.59 7.46 18.40
CA LEU A 765 24.82 8.70 18.34
C LEU A 765 23.34 8.46 18.71
N ILE A 766 22.67 7.44 18.13
CA ILE A 766 21.28 7.08 18.48
C ILE A 766 21.13 6.74 19.99
N LYS A 767 22.13 6.08 20.60
CA LYS A 767 22.04 5.66 22.01
C LYS A 767 22.12 6.81 23.01
N THR A 768 22.61 7.99 22.61
CA THR A 768 22.63 9.18 23.47
C THR A 768 21.23 9.60 23.91
N GLY A 769 20.22 9.35 23.07
CA GLY A 769 18.85 9.80 23.26
C GLY A 769 18.61 11.26 22.87
N ILE A 770 19.60 11.94 22.28
CA ILE A 770 19.47 13.29 21.74
C ILE A 770 18.58 13.27 20.49
N LEU A 771 17.65 14.22 20.37
CA LEU A 771 16.74 14.28 19.22
C LEU A 771 17.37 14.96 18.00
N ASN A 772 18.12 16.05 18.19
CA ASN A 772 18.69 16.83 17.09
C ASN A 772 20.12 16.37 16.77
N ILE A 773 20.22 15.24 16.05
CA ILE A 773 21.50 14.66 15.62
C ILE A 773 21.84 15.13 14.20
N PHE A 774 22.85 15.98 14.07
CA PHE A 774 23.38 16.45 12.80
C PHE A 774 24.54 15.57 12.32
N TYR A 775 24.61 15.33 11.02
CA TYR A 775 25.71 14.59 10.38
C TYR A 775 26.23 15.41 9.19
N ILE A 776 27.30 16.17 9.42
CA ILE A 776 27.84 17.10 8.42
C ILE A 776 28.92 16.39 7.59
N ILE A 777 28.79 16.45 6.27
CA ILE A 777 29.72 15.80 5.32
C ILE A 777 30.32 16.86 4.39
N GLU A 778 31.60 17.16 4.57
CA GLU A 778 32.30 18.19 3.82
C GLU A 778 32.89 17.67 2.52
N ASN A 779 32.69 18.40 1.42
CA ASN A 779 33.42 18.29 0.17
C ASN A 779 33.31 16.89 -0.46
N LEU A 780 32.17 16.21 -0.27
CA LEU A 780 31.90 14.88 -0.79
C LEU A 780 31.85 14.90 -2.32
N LYS A 781 32.83 14.28 -2.98
CA LYS A 781 32.95 14.29 -4.44
C LYS A 781 32.88 12.89 -5.01
N GLN A 782 32.39 12.79 -6.25
CA GLN A 782 32.27 11.52 -6.98
C GLN A 782 33.60 10.73 -7.01
N LYS A 783 34.73 11.45 -7.04
CA LYS A 783 36.10 10.89 -6.99
C LYS A 783 36.49 10.22 -5.66
N ASP A 784 35.72 10.38 -4.60
CA ASP A 784 36.02 9.80 -3.29
C ASP A 784 35.49 8.36 -3.18
N PHE A 785 34.46 8.03 -3.96
CA PHE A 785 33.84 6.70 -4.09
C PHE A 785 34.67 5.70 -4.92
N LYS A 786 36.01 5.76 -4.85
CA LYS A 786 36.89 4.86 -5.65
C LYS A 786 36.74 3.37 -5.32
N ASN A 787 36.34 3.05 -4.08
CA ASN A 787 36.36 1.69 -3.54
C ASN A 787 34.96 1.12 -3.23
N ILE A 788 33.88 1.89 -3.47
CA ILE A 788 32.47 1.47 -3.30
C ILE A 788 31.61 2.08 -4.40
N SER A 789 30.48 1.47 -4.76
CA SER A 789 29.58 2.10 -5.72
C SER A 789 28.94 3.37 -5.15
N LEU A 790 28.71 4.36 -6.02
CA LEU A 790 27.97 5.59 -5.70
C LEU A 790 26.59 5.25 -5.11
N ASP A 791 25.90 4.27 -5.69
CA ASP A 791 24.63 3.72 -5.18
C ASP A 791 24.71 3.27 -3.71
N TYR A 792 25.82 2.62 -3.30
CA TYR A 792 26.01 2.18 -1.92
C TYR A 792 26.31 3.35 -0.97
N GLY A 793 27.05 4.36 -1.45
CA GLY A 793 27.24 5.63 -0.76
C GLY A 793 25.93 6.37 -0.52
N SER A 794 25.12 6.55 -1.56
CA SER A 794 23.80 7.17 -1.50
C SER A 794 22.83 6.39 -0.60
N PHE A 795 22.91 5.06 -0.60
CA PHE A 795 22.17 4.21 0.35
C PHE A 795 22.60 4.48 1.80
N CYS A 796 23.89 4.63 2.09
CA CYS A 796 24.38 4.98 3.43
C CYS A 796 23.91 6.38 3.89
N LEU A 797 23.94 7.38 3.01
CA LEU A 797 23.38 8.72 3.27
C LEU A 797 21.88 8.67 3.57
N THR A 798 21.12 7.95 2.74
CA THR A 798 19.68 7.73 2.92
C THR A 798 19.40 6.99 4.23
N SER A 799 20.24 6.02 4.59
CA SER A 799 20.13 5.28 5.83
C SER A 799 20.34 6.17 7.07
N LEU A 800 21.20 7.18 7.02
CA LEU A 800 21.33 8.18 8.10
C LEU A 800 20.03 8.99 8.22
N LYS A 801 19.53 9.59 7.13
CA LYS A 801 18.28 10.36 7.10
C LYS A 801 17.08 9.54 7.63
N MET A 802 16.94 8.28 7.20
CA MET A 802 15.91 7.34 7.68
C MET A 802 16.01 6.99 9.18
N ASN A 803 17.12 7.28 9.85
CA ASN A 803 17.31 7.04 11.28
C ASN A 803 17.23 8.34 12.11
N GLY A 804 16.66 9.41 11.53
CA GLY A 804 16.43 10.68 12.21
C GLY A 804 17.62 11.66 12.18
N PHE A 805 18.68 11.36 11.44
CA PHE A 805 19.85 12.23 11.34
C PHE A 805 19.58 13.36 10.34
N ILE A 806 19.89 14.60 10.75
CA ILE A 806 19.91 15.78 9.88
C ILE A 806 21.25 15.77 9.13
N VAL A 807 21.27 15.13 7.96
CA VAL A 807 22.48 15.05 7.12
C VAL A 807 22.60 16.32 6.29
N ILE A 808 23.71 17.04 6.46
CA ILE A 808 24.02 18.28 5.73
C ILE A 808 25.31 18.06 4.95
N GLU A 809 25.32 18.41 3.67
CA GLU A 809 26.53 18.39 2.84
C GLU A 809 27.03 19.83 2.70
N THR A 810 28.32 20.06 2.90
CA THR A 810 28.97 21.39 2.79
C THR A 810 30.08 21.32 1.76
N GLU A 811 30.36 22.40 1.04
CA GLU A 811 31.46 22.46 0.09
C GLU A 811 32.82 22.51 0.79
N ASN A 812 32.87 23.16 1.97
CA ASN A 812 34.11 23.41 2.70
C ASN A 812 33.89 23.65 4.22
N ILE A 813 34.98 23.60 4.98
CA ILE A 813 34.98 23.72 6.45
C ILE A 813 34.56 25.11 6.99
N ASN A 814 34.63 26.18 6.19
CA ASN A 814 34.14 27.48 6.65
C ASN A 814 32.61 27.47 6.70
N GLU A 815 31.97 26.92 5.66
CA GLU A 815 30.51 26.73 5.59
C GLU A 815 30.00 25.80 6.69
N THR A 816 30.74 24.75 7.04
CA THR A 816 30.48 23.93 8.25
C THR A 816 30.50 24.79 9.52
N GLY A 817 31.44 25.73 9.63
CA GLY A 817 31.46 26.72 10.71
C GLY A 817 30.22 27.61 10.71
N ASP A 818 29.80 28.12 9.56
CA ASP A 818 28.61 28.97 9.42
C ASP A 818 27.31 28.21 9.79
N ILE A 819 27.20 26.93 9.43
CA ILE A 819 26.10 26.06 9.86
C ILE A 819 26.12 25.84 11.38
N LEU A 820 27.29 25.62 11.98
CA LEU A 820 27.43 25.49 13.44
C LEU A 820 27.09 26.79 14.17
N LEU A 821 27.39 27.96 13.59
CA LEU A 821 26.94 29.27 14.11
C LEU A 821 25.41 29.38 14.07
N LYS A 822 24.79 29.02 12.95
CA LYS A 822 23.32 29.04 12.80
C LYS A 822 22.62 28.10 13.79
N ILE A 823 23.17 26.90 14.01
CA ILE A 823 22.71 25.98 15.06
C ILE A 823 22.86 26.63 16.44
N ASN A 824 24.03 27.21 16.76
CA ASN A 824 24.28 27.88 18.04
C ASN A 824 23.27 29.02 18.30
N SER A 825 23.03 29.89 17.32
CA SER A 825 22.04 30.98 17.42
C SER A 825 20.61 30.44 17.60
N SER A 826 20.24 29.36 16.92
CA SER A 826 18.94 28.70 17.10
C SER A 826 18.77 28.12 18.51
N ILE A 827 19.84 27.63 19.15
CA ILE A 827 19.80 27.10 20.53
C ILE A 827 19.69 28.26 21.53
N GLN A 828 20.41 29.37 21.31
CA GLN A 828 20.33 30.57 22.16
C GLN A 828 18.92 31.20 22.17
N ASN A 829 18.18 31.09 21.06
CA ASN A 829 16.80 31.57 20.95
C ASN A 829 15.74 30.64 21.58
N GLN A 830 16.11 29.46 22.10
CA GLN A 830 15.17 28.52 22.73
C GLN A 830 14.99 28.81 24.23
N LYS A 831 13.73 28.93 24.66
CA LYS A 831 13.38 29.28 26.05
C LYS A 831 13.65 28.15 27.05
N GLU A 832 13.50 26.89 26.64
CA GLU A 832 13.80 25.70 27.46
C GLU A 832 14.41 24.58 26.59
N CYS A 833 15.31 23.80 27.16
CA CYS A 833 15.87 22.60 26.52
C CYS A 833 14.90 21.42 26.72
N ALA A 834 14.57 20.69 25.65
CA ALA A 834 13.62 19.59 25.69
C ALA A 834 14.10 18.37 26.52
N THR A 835 15.41 18.19 26.65
CA THR A 835 16.04 17.03 27.30
C THR A 835 16.83 17.44 28.53
N LYS A 836 16.26 17.26 29.72
CA LYS A 836 16.98 17.48 31.01
C LYS A 836 17.90 16.31 31.33
N MET A 837 19.09 16.31 30.73
CA MET A 837 20.10 15.27 30.88
C MET A 837 21.47 15.89 31.16
N THR A 838 22.08 15.53 32.29
CA THR A 838 23.44 15.97 32.63
C THR A 838 24.49 15.39 31.67
N TYR A 839 25.58 16.13 31.45
CA TYR A 839 26.68 15.70 30.59
C TYR A 839 27.30 14.35 31.01
N GLY A 840 27.30 14.03 32.31
CA GLY A 840 27.70 12.71 32.82
C GLY A 840 26.79 11.56 32.36
N SER A 841 25.46 11.73 32.46
CA SER A 841 24.50 10.70 32.02
C SER A 841 24.53 10.47 30.51
N PHE A 842 24.80 11.53 29.74
CA PHE A 842 25.06 11.44 28.30
C PHE A 842 26.24 10.53 27.97
N ILE A 843 27.38 10.70 28.66
CA ILE A 843 28.57 9.86 28.46
C ILE A 843 28.26 8.38 28.78
N GLU A 844 27.55 8.08 29.87
CA GLU A 844 27.22 6.70 30.25
C GLU A 844 26.37 5.97 29.20
N LYS A 845 25.40 6.65 28.59
CA LYS A 845 24.58 6.10 27.50
C LYS A 845 25.37 5.84 26.21
N SER A 846 26.45 6.61 26.02
CA SER A 846 27.32 6.56 24.83
C SER A 846 28.34 5.40 24.83
N ASN A 847 28.50 4.72 25.97
CA ASN A 847 29.61 3.80 26.23
C ASN A 847 29.54 2.46 25.49
N LYS A 848 30.70 2.04 24.94
CA LYS A 848 30.82 0.88 24.02
C LYS A 848 30.58 -0.48 24.70
N ASN A 849 30.83 -0.60 26.00
CA ASN A 849 30.83 -1.87 26.75
C ASN A 849 29.47 -2.34 27.30
N ASN A 850 28.42 -1.49 27.29
CA ASN A 850 27.09 -1.88 27.80
C ASN A 850 26.37 -2.96 26.95
N SER A 851 27.00 -3.49 25.91
CA SER A 851 26.50 -4.60 25.09
C SER A 851 26.84 -6.00 25.60
N LEU A 852 27.71 -6.13 26.62
CA LEU A 852 28.16 -7.43 27.17
C LEU A 852 27.52 -7.81 28.51
N ASN A 853 27.06 -6.84 29.32
CA ASN A 853 26.55 -7.09 30.68
C ASN A 853 25.02 -7.33 30.80
N GLN A 854 24.30 -7.51 29.68
CA GLN A 854 22.90 -7.99 29.69
C GLN A 854 22.80 -9.46 29.25
N LYS A 855 23.73 -10.27 29.75
CA LYS A 855 23.64 -11.73 29.87
C LYS A 855 24.03 -12.14 31.28
N ASN A 856 23.09 -11.99 32.20
CA ASN A 856 22.84 -12.85 33.36
C ASN A 856 21.31 -12.85 33.53
#